data_AF-A0A5C5V821-F1
#
_entry.id   AF-A0A5C5V821-F1
#
_cell.length_a   1.000
_cell.length_b   1.000
_cell.length_c   1.000
_cell.angle_alpha   90.00
_cell.angle_beta   90.00
_cell.angle_gamma   90.00
#
_symmetry.space_group_name_H-M   'P 1'
#
loop_
_entity.id
_entity.type
_entity.pdbx_description
1 polymer ?
#
loop_
_entity_poly.entity_id
_entity_poly.type
_entity_poly.pdbx_seq_one_letter_code
_entity_poly.pdbx_strand_id
1 'polypeptide(L)'
;MALFVWRGDAQARAQVVQVTAEFVEAGDVCTLSINRKEVRFTALSGSVVPIYEGLVAAIEASGVPELADITAEVVSDASPPYLKLTGAADGRPFVVTADASNGSLGEVTVATTTSAYGGANEKQQVTLPDGVTGGTFTLTLDGDTTSAIAYNAAAATVQSALEALTDIDSGDVEVNGSSGGPWSVEFKQAYANSDVSLISLDASSLTAGTVSVVETVKGQAGTNEIVRVTVSKSAATPSGTPLEYACSFGVANNYLFRWKDFSELDTAAKFKTAMQEHASVNEANVNVALVSSALRERVYDVEFTGSLGGTNWSIAFLEDTGYGVGSGVTTLQNGDGAGTGERQLVSLTGSPSGGTFTLTYSGQTTAALPYNAAAATVEAALAALSNIGDGDVSVGGSAPNWTIEFAGDLAAQDVPLISGDGGNLTGGAGVVEKTQLAAAPINEKQTVSLSPGVTGGTFTLTYAGQTTAAISFAASSSAVETALEDLSNIDAVTVTGASGGPWIVEFAGSLSATNVATLLGDGDNLTGDDSQTLTITTTIAATGPHHWSDPANWDQNAVPVHGADVRIENSASSLLYGLDQASVTLSSLDVRASFTGSIGLADMHSAGFHEYLPTHLAIGATTVRLGEGEGSGSPQIRLDNGTEQATVTVFNAGSPASTAGYAVEWIGTHEQNGLTVYKGTVGVAIGGDQSAVLATLDVSFLSSRQADALVYLGDDVTVGDIVKNGGELIIAGRSGTDIASIRSTAGEVQLRGEDGVESLILEGGDFYYWSTGTLATGAVVSGDGRLIFDGDLRPKTVSSVISVYGDAASVIDAAEVVNVDGYLSLQFQGTSRFADLGSNIIISRGLPAEGEEAVSVTLYAAAMQMVSVAVDDELESIAAKLTTESYAHPSGKTEAEIIQIDVVAPSADIVVHDAANDDDGQAVASDASEYFPVIGAAATALRLVTETTADVLLKIYYK
;
A
#
# COMPACT_ATOMS: atom_id res chain seq x y z
N MET A 1 -5.49 -18.20 10.70
CA MET A 1 -4.76 -17.28 9.81
C MET A 1 -4.59 -15.99 10.58
N ALA A 2 -3.41 -15.39 10.54
CA ALA A 2 -3.12 -14.18 11.29
C ALA A 2 -3.62 -12.96 10.48
N LEU A 3 -4.41 -12.10 11.12
CA LEU A 3 -4.95 -10.87 10.55
C LEU A 3 -4.00 -9.71 10.88
N PHE A 4 -3.42 -9.07 9.88
CA PHE A 4 -2.57 -7.90 10.01
C PHE A 4 -3.35 -6.64 9.69
N VAL A 5 -3.28 -5.64 10.57
CA VAL A 5 -3.96 -4.35 10.42
C VAL A 5 -2.93 -3.24 10.28
N TRP A 6 -3.06 -2.44 9.22
CA TRP A 6 -2.18 -1.29 8.96
C TRP A 6 -2.44 -0.13 9.93
N ARG A 7 -1.36 0.39 10.52
CA ARG A 7 -1.38 1.60 11.36
C ARG A 7 -0.75 2.79 10.62
N GLY A 8 0.46 2.59 10.08
CA GLY A 8 1.23 3.63 9.41
C GLY A 8 1.71 4.73 10.37
N ASP A 9 2.21 4.35 11.55
CA ASP A 9 2.65 5.26 12.62
C ASP A 9 4.12 5.07 13.04
N ALA A 10 4.91 4.32 12.26
CA ALA A 10 6.34 4.15 12.51
C ALA A 10 7.12 5.47 12.43
N GLN A 11 8.19 5.59 13.23
CA GLN A 11 9.01 6.80 13.25
C GLN A 11 9.84 6.94 11.97
N ALA A 12 9.73 8.12 11.35
CA ALA A 12 10.51 8.45 10.18
C ALA A 12 12.01 8.54 10.52
N ARG A 13 12.84 7.87 9.71
CA ARG A 13 14.31 7.96 9.77
C ARG A 13 14.88 8.06 8.37
N ALA A 14 15.78 9.03 8.19
CA ALA A 14 16.54 9.15 6.95
C ALA A 14 17.41 7.92 6.71
N GLN A 15 17.45 7.44 5.47
CA GLN A 15 18.46 6.47 5.05
C GLN A 15 19.84 7.14 5.08
N VAL A 16 20.86 6.39 5.51
CA VAL A 16 22.27 6.80 5.45
C VAL A 16 23.06 5.73 4.73
N VAL A 17 23.86 6.16 3.77
CA VAL A 17 24.72 5.32 2.94
C VAL A 17 26.16 5.80 3.11
N GLN A 18 27.06 4.85 3.33
CA GLN A 18 28.50 5.03 3.35
C GLN A 18 29.09 4.55 2.03
N VAL A 19 29.99 5.34 1.45
CA VAL A 19 30.75 5.00 0.25
C VAL A 19 32.24 5.04 0.58
N THR A 20 32.92 3.92 0.39
CA THR A 20 34.38 3.79 0.51
C THR A 20 35.00 3.54 -0.86
N ALA A 21 36.24 3.99 -1.04
CA ALA A 21 37.03 3.81 -2.24
C ALA A 21 38.38 3.20 -1.87
N GLU A 22 38.82 2.21 -2.64
CA GLU A 22 40.15 1.60 -2.50
C GLU A 22 40.89 1.57 -3.85
N PHE A 23 42.23 1.45 -3.76
CA PHE A 23 43.12 1.30 -4.91
C PHE A 23 43.04 2.42 -5.97
N VAL A 24 42.80 3.67 -5.55
CA VAL A 24 42.68 4.81 -6.48
C VAL A 24 44.02 5.44 -6.84
N GLU A 25 44.20 5.79 -8.12
CA GLU A 25 45.32 6.52 -8.70
C GLU A 25 44.88 7.87 -9.32
N ALA A 26 45.85 8.74 -9.57
CA ALA A 26 45.58 10.02 -10.24
C ALA A 26 45.15 9.78 -11.70
N GLY A 27 43.99 10.30 -12.08
CA GLY A 27 43.38 10.14 -13.41
C GLY A 27 42.18 9.20 -13.45
N ASP A 28 41.91 8.47 -12.36
CA ASP A 28 40.77 7.57 -12.25
C ASP A 28 39.44 8.34 -12.21
N VAL A 29 38.39 7.77 -12.82
CA VAL A 29 37.05 8.38 -12.85
C VAL A 29 36.13 7.61 -11.92
N CYS A 30 35.80 8.22 -10.78
CA CYS A 30 34.82 7.70 -9.84
C CYS A 30 33.42 8.12 -10.29
N THR A 31 32.54 7.15 -10.54
CA THR A 31 31.14 7.39 -10.95
C THR A 31 30.17 6.81 -9.92
N LEU A 32 29.32 7.66 -9.37
CA LEU A 32 28.20 7.28 -8.51
C LEU A 32 26.89 7.52 -9.26
N SER A 33 26.01 6.54 -9.26
CA SER A 33 24.64 6.64 -9.75
C SER A 33 23.69 6.72 -8.57
N ILE A 34 23.17 7.92 -8.29
CA ILE A 34 22.22 8.22 -7.20
C ILE A 34 20.85 8.47 -7.82
N ASN A 35 19.81 7.72 -7.43
CA ASN A 35 18.45 7.84 -7.97
C ASN A 35 18.42 7.83 -9.52
N ARG A 36 19.23 6.96 -10.13
CA ARG A 36 19.48 6.82 -11.58
C ARG A 36 20.20 8.00 -12.24
N LYS A 37 20.78 8.92 -11.46
CA LYS A 37 21.55 10.08 -11.97
C LYS A 37 23.02 9.93 -11.63
N GLU A 38 23.84 10.11 -12.64
CA GLU A 38 25.29 9.99 -12.47
C GLU A 38 25.92 11.28 -11.96
N VAL A 39 26.79 11.11 -10.98
CA VAL A 39 27.75 12.11 -10.51
C VAL A 39 29.14 11.52 -10.71
N ARG A 40 30.05 12.29 -11.30
CA ARG A 40 31.38 11.84 -11.67
C ARG A 40 32.44 12.77 -11.12
N PHE A 41 33.54 12.21 -10.64
CA PHE A 41 34.73 12.97 -10.25
C PHE A 41 36.00 12.26 -10.72
N THR A 42 36.96 13.02 -11.23
CA THR A 42 38.27 12.49 -11.65
C THR A 42 39.29 12.69 -10.55
N ALA A 43 39.84 11.60 -10.02
CA ALA A 43 40.83 11.60 -8.97
C ALA A 43 42.09 12.39 -9.37
N LEU A 44 42.51 13.32 -8.52
CA LEU A 44 43.67 14.19 -8.77
C LEU A 44 44.96 13.63 -8.15
N SER A 45 44.85 12.59 -7.32
CA SER A 45 45.94 11.92 -6.60
C SER A 45 45.49 10.53 -6.16
N GLY A 46 46.41 9.67 -5.70
CA GLY A 46 46.06 8.38 -5.09
C GLY A 46 45.56 8.46 -3.65
N SER A 47 45.02 9.61 -3.24
CA SER A 47 44.39 9.81 -1.92
C SER A 47 42.88 9.85 -2.10
N VAL A 48 42.16 9.18 -1.19
CA VAL A 48 40.70 8.99 -1.26
C VAL A 48 39.91 10.21 -0.76
N VAL A 49 40.43 10.99 0.19
CA VAL A 49 39.72 12.17 0.74
C VAL A 49 39.40 13.23 -0.32
N PRO A 50 40.36 13.65 -1.20
CA PRO A 50 40.06 14.60 -2.27
C PRO A 50 39.00 14.12 -3.28
N ILE A 51 38.82 12.80 -3.41
CA ILE A 51 37.78 12.22 -4.28
C ILE A 51 36.40 12.47 -3.67
N TYR A 52 36.26 12.17 -2.37
CA TYR A 52 35.01 12.41 -1.65
C TYR A 52 34.65 13.90 -1.62
N GLU A 53 35.61 14.78 -1.37
CA GLU A 53 35.40 16.25 -1.42
C GLU A 53 34.93 16.69 -2.81
N GLY A 54 35.52 16.12 -3.87
CA GLY A 54 35.13 16.36 -5.25
C GLY A 54 33.71 15.88 -5.58
N LEU A 55 33.32 14.71 -5.07
CA LEU A 55 31.98 14.16 -5.24
C LEU A 55 30.93 14.97 -4.48
N VAL A 56 31.22 15.42 -3.25
CA VAL A 56 30.33 16.34 -2.48
C VAL A 56 30.08 17.60 -3.29
N ALA A 57 31.14 18.27 -3.76
CA ALA A 57 31.01 19.48 -4.56
C ALA A 57 30.21 19.26 -5.86
N ALA A 58 30.35 18.09 -6.49
CA ALA A 58 29.60 17.75 -7.69
C ALA A 58 28.10 17.50 -7.42
N ILE A 59 27.75 16.91 -6.27
CA ILE A 59 26.36 16.74 -5.83
C ILE A 59 25.74 18.11 -5.52
N GLU A 60 26.40 18.93 -4.71
CA GLU A 60 25.89 20.26 -4.30
C GLU A 60 25.73 21.23 -5.47
N ALA A 61 26.60 21.15 -6.48
CA ALA A 61 26.52 21.97 -7.68
C ALA A 61 25.47 21.46 -8.69
N SER A 62 24.92 20.27 -8.48
CA SER A 62 23.99 19.66 -9.42
C SER A 62 22.64 20.39 -9.43
N GLY A 63 22.17 20.76 -10.62
CA GLY A 63 20.81 21.28 -10.83
C GLY A 63 19.75 20.18 -10.98
N VAL A 64 20.08 18.92 -10.71
CA VAL A 64 19.22 17.75 -10.92
C VAL A 64 18.29 17.57 -9.71
N PRO A 65 16.95 17.66 -9.87
CA PRO A 65 16.01 17.57 -8.75
C PRO A 65 16.13 16.30 -7.91
N GLU A 66 16.43 15.16 -8.53
CA GLU A 66 16.57 13.85 -7.86
C GLU A 66 17.75 13.78 -6.88
N LEU A 67 18.70 14.72 -6.96
CA LEU A 67 19.85 14.84 -6.06
C LEU A 67 19.64 15.86 -4.95
N ALA A 68 18.61 16.71 -5.05
CA ALA A 68 18.36 17.78 -4.07
C ALA A 68 17.94 17.25 -2.68
N ASP A 69 17.40 16.02 -2.64
CA ASP A 69 16.99 15.34 -1.40
C ASP A 69 18.15 14.59 -0.71
N ILE A 70 19.38 14.69 -1.22
CA ILE A 70 20.56 14.00 -0.70
C ILE A 70 21.56 15.00 -0.12
N THR A 71 21.93 14.80 1.14
CA THR A 71 23.02 15.53 1.79
C THR A 71 24.28 14.67 1.76
N ALA A 72 25.37 15.20 1.19
CA ALA A 72 26.64 14.50 1.07
C ALA A 72 27.69 15.16 1.98
N GLU A 73 28.42 14.38 2.76
CA GLU A 73 29.51 14.87 3.61
C GLU A 73 30.70 13.92 3.63
N VAL A 74 31.92 14.46 3.75
CA VAL A 74 33.14 13.66 3.87
C VAL A 74 33.44 13.39 5.34
N VAL A 75 33.56 12.12 5.72
CA VAL A 75 34.00 11.70 7.06
C VAL A 75 35.48 11.37 6.99
N SER A 76 36.31 12.38 7.25
CA SER A 76 37.76 12.33 7.00
C SER A 76 38.59 11.83 8.18
N ASP A 77 38.01 11.77 9.37
CA ASP A 77 38.63 11.32 10.62
C ASP A 77 38.31 9.86 10.97
N ALA A 78 37.46 9.19 10.19
CA ALA A 78 37.27 7.75 10.24
C ALA A 78 38.47 6.99 9.65
N SER A 79 38.65 5.73 10.08
CA SER A 79 39.71 4.84 9.59
C SER A 79 39.09 3.54 9.06
N PRO A 80 39.01 3.33 7.73
CA PRO A 80 39.35 4.28 6.65
C PRO A 80 38.33 5.42 6.48
N PRO A 81 38.71 6.56 5.88
CA PRO A 81 37.81 7.68 5.60
C PRO A 81 36.79 7.32 4.50
N TYR A 82 35.61 7.94 4.56
CA TYR A 82 34.49 7.61 3.66
C TYR A 82 33.63 8.83 3.29
N LEU A 83 32.83 8.68 2.23
CA LEU A 83 31.77 9.62 1.85
C LEU A 83 30.45 9.15 2.47
N LYS A 84 29.77 10.03 3.20
CA LYS A 84 28.45 9.78 3.77
C LYS A 84 27.38 10.49 2.94
N LEU A 85 26.36 9.74 2.54
CA LEU A 85 25.17 10.23 1.86
C LEU A 85 23.97 10.03 2.78
N THR A 86 23.20 11.08 3.03
CA THR A 86 22.01 11.05 3.90
C THR A 86 20.79 11.47 3.08
N GLY A 87 19.75 10.65 3.10
CA GLY A 87 18.47 10.94 2.47
C GLY A 87 17.63 11.93 3.28
N ALA A 88 16.40 12.16 2.83
CA ALA A 88 15.47 13.06 3.49
C ALA A 88 15.00 12.52 4.86
N ALA A 89 14.75 13.44 5.80
CA ALA A 89 14.34 13.13 7.18
C ALA A 89 12.94 12.51 7.29
N ASP A 90 12.14 12.58 6.23
CA ASP A 90 10.82 11.95 6.13
C ASP A 90 10.89 10.43 5.95
N GLY A 91 12.10 9.87 5.80
CA GLY A 91 12.31 8.46 5.59
C GLY A 91 12.06 8.01 4.16
N ARG A 92 12.10 8.91 3.17
CA ARG A 92 12.11 8.49 1.76
C ARG A 92 13.40 7.71 1.44
N PRO A 93 13.30 6.49 0.89
CA PRO A 93 14.47 5.72 0.50
C PRO A 93 15.12 6.30 -0.77
N PHE A 94 16.42 6.09 -0.93
CA PHE A 94 17.17 6.43 -2.13
C PHE A 94 18.11 5.29 -2.54
N VAL A 95 18.44 5.22 -3.83
CA VAL A 95 19.29 4.16 -4.39
C VAL A 95 20.63 4.74 -4.79
N VAL A 96 21.71 4.10 -4.37
CA VAL A 96 23.08 4.42 -4.81
C VAL A 96 23.70 3.17 -5.40
N THR A 97 24.30 3.32 -6.57
CA THR A 97 25.13 2.31 -7.23
C THR A 97 26.44 2.96 -7.67
N ALA A 98 27.50 2.17 -7.80
CA ALA A 98 28.78 2.63 -8.33
C ALA A 98 29.11 1.83 -9.59
N ASP A 99 29.70 2.50 -10.57
CA ASP A 99 30.34 1.84 -11.71
C ASP A 99 31.81 2.25 -11.71
N ALA A 100 32.68 1.30 -11.34
CA ALA A 100 34.12 1.44 -11.44
C ALA A 100 34.57 0.75 -12.72
N SER A 101 34.83 1.52 -13.77
CA SER A 101 35.37 0.97 -15.00
C SER A 101 36.85 0.56 -14.82
N ASN A 102 37.09 -0.67 -14.32
CA ASN A 102 38.09 -1.69 -14.74
C ASN A 102 38.56 -2.63 -13.58
N GLY A 103 37.77 -3.70 -13.33
CA GLY A 103 38.11 -5.14 -13.10
C GLY A 103 38.90 -5.64 -11.86
N SER A 104 38.18 -6.21 -10.82
CA SER A 104 38.46 -6.66 -9.38
C SER A 104 39.90 -6.98 -8.89
N LEU A 105 40.27 -6.86 -7.57
CA LEU A 105 40.97 -7.83 -6.63
C LEU A 105 40.22 -7.75 -5.27
N GLY A 106 40.07 -8.86 -4.53
CA GLY A 106 38.94 -9.10 -3.59
C GLY A 106 38.97 -8.48 -2.19
N GLU A 107 37.85 -7.84 -1.82
CA GLU A 107 37.51 -7.32 -0.48
C GLU A 107 36.57 -8.31 0.27
N VAL A 108 36.68 -8.33 1.61
CA VAL A 108 35.70 -8.92 2.53
C VAL A 108 34.82 -7.79 3.06
N THR A 109 33.56 -7.73 2.64
CA THR A 109 32.62 -6.70 3.10
C THR A 109 31.80 -7.20 4.28
N VAL A 110 31.72 -6.39 5.34
CA VAL A 110 30.86 -6.63 6.51
C VAL A 110 29.88 -5.47 6.65
N ALA A 111 28.58 -5.76 6.70
CA ALA A 111 27.52 -4.77 6.86
C ALA A 111 26.55 -5.14 8.00
N THR A 112 26.24 -4.20 8.90
CA THR A 112 25.20 -4.37 9.91
C THR A 112 23.82 -4.31 9.26
N THR A 113 23.02 -5.35 9.44
CA THR A 113 21.70 -5.56 8.81
C THR A 113 20.52 -5.33 9.76
N THR A 114 20.73 -5.36 11.08
CA THR A 114 19.78 -4.92 12.11
C THR A 114 20.55 -4.36 13.31
N SER A 115 20.11 -3.26 13.92
CA SER A 115 20.59 -2.79 15.23
C SER A 115 19.55 -3.12 16.31
N ALA A 116 19.99 -3.43 17.53
CA ALA A 116 19.10 -3.79 18.62
C ALA A 116 18.51 -2.59 19.40
N TYR A 117 17.30 -2.77 20.00
CA TYR A 117 16.60 -1.76 20.81
C TYR A 117 15.83 -2.37 22.00
N GLY A 118 16.12 -1.96 23.25
CA GLY A 118 15.13 -1.86 24.35
C GLY A 118 15.09 -2.98 25.40
N GLY A 119 15.00 -2.59 26.67
CA GLY A 119 15.06 -3.48 27.83
C GLY A 119 13.73 -3.77 28.53
N ALA A 120 13.56 -4.99 29.05
CA ALA A 120 12.41 -5.44 29.83
C ALA A 120 12.85 -6.32 31.01
N ASN A 121 12.04 -6.40 32.07
CA ASN A 121 12.11 -7.51 33.02
C ASN A 121 11.64 -8.78 32.34
N GLU A 122 12.30 -9.91 32.59
CA GLU A 122 11.83 -11.18 32.05
C GLU A 122 10.45 -11.55 32.61
N LYS A 123 9.53 -11.99 31.75
CA LYS A 123 8.25 -12.55 32.14
C LYS A 123 8.13 -13.99 31.62
N GLN A 124 7.79 -14.89 32.51
CA GLN A 124 7.47 -16.28 32.17
C GLN A 124 6.02 -16.58 32.55
N GLN A 125 5.27 -17.22 31.66
CA GLN A 125 3.90 -17.64 31.92
C GLN A 125 3.85 -19.12 32.31
N VAL A 126 3.31 -19.37 33.50
CA VAL A 126 3.03 -20.70 34.04
C VAL A 126 1.56 -21.02 33.80
N THR A 127 1.27 -22.01 32.96
CA THR A 127 -0.10 -22.43 32.62
C THR A 127 -0.33 -23.90 32.98
N LEU A 128 -1.44 -24.21 33.67
CA LEU A 128 -1.85 -25.60 33.92
C LEU A 128 -2.72 -26.13 32.78
N PRO A 129 -2.74 -27.45 32.51
CA PRO A 129 -3.58 -28.04 31.48
C PRO A 129 -5.09 -27.81 31.71
N ASP A 130 -5.84 -27.72 30.60
CA ASP A 130 -7.30 -27.71 30.66
C ASP A 130 -7.84 -29.01 31.29
N GLY A 131 -8.74 -28.86 32.27
CA GLY A 131 -9.41 -30.00 32.92
C GLY A 131 -8.77 -30.48 34.22
N VAL A 132 -7.75 -29.81 34.75
CA VAL A 132 -7.21 -30.09 36.09
C VAL A 132 -8.28 -29.78 37.15
N THR A 133 -8.69 -30.80 37.91
CA THR A 133 -9.74 -30.67 38.95
C THR A 133 -9.23 -30.93 40.38
N GLY A 134 -7.95 -31.26 40.53
CA GLY A 134 -7.31 -31.52 41.82
C GLY A 134 -5.82 -31.90 41.68
N GLY A 135 -5.07 -31.77 42.78
CA GLY A 135 -3.65 -32.14 42.87
C GLY A 135 -2.73 -30.98 43.29
N THR A 136 -1.42 -31.23 43.25
CA THR A 136 -0.37 -30.24 43.50
C THR A 136 0.70 -30.28 42.39
N PHE A 137 1.44 -29.19 42.21
CA PHE A 137 2.59 -29.07 41.31
C PHE A 137 3.78 -28.40 42.02
N THR A 138 4.97 -28.48 41.44
CA THR A 138 6.17 -27.73 41.90
C THR A 138 6.82 -26.99 40.74
N LEU A 139 7.46 -25.86 41.04
CA LEU A 139 8.24 -25.07 40.09
C LEU A 139 9.73 -25.21 40.43
N THR A 140 10.59 -25.27 39.41
CA THR A 140 12.06 -25.37 39.59
C THR A 140 12.76 -24.35 38.71
N LEU A 141 13.58 -23.50 39.33
CA LEU A 141 14.40 -22.48 38.70
C LEU A 141 15.87 -22.77 39.05
N ASP A 142 16.75 -22.81 38.04
CA ASP A 142 18.19 -23.08 38.18
C ASP A 142 18.59 -24.27 39.06
N GLY A 143 17.69 -25.26 39.17
CA GLY A 143 17.89 -26.48 39.94
C GLY A 143 17.36 -26.48 41.37
N ASP A 144 16.79 -25.37 41.86
CA ASP A 144 16.10 -25.30 43.17
C ASP A 144 14.57 -25.39 42.99
N THR A 145 13.90 -26.17 43.84
CA THR A 145 12.49 -26.57 43.66
C THR A 145 11.60 -26.05 44.79
N THR A 146 10.47 -25.44 44.43
CA THR A 146 9.51 -24.92 45.41
C THR A 146 8.87 -26.04 46.24
N SER A 147 8.30 -25.70 47.39
CA SER A 147 7.34 -26.58 48.06
C SER A 147 6.09 -26.84 47.20
N ALA A 148 5.31 -27.87 47.52
CA ALA A 148 4.13 -28.25 46.72
C ALA A 148 3.05 -27.15 46.72
N ILE A 149 2.67 -26.70 45.52
CA ILE A 149 1.67 -25.66 45.26
C ILE A 149 0.34 -26.32 44.83
N ALA A 150 -0.79 -25.90 45.38
CA ALA A 150 -2.10 -26.44 45.02
C ALA A 150 -2.54 -26.03 43.60
N TYR A 151 -3.24 -26.91 42.88
CA TYR A 151 -3.70 -26.67 41.49
C TYR A 151 -4.53 -25.38 41.30
N ASN A 152 -5.20 -24.90 42.35
CA ASN A 152 -6.06 -23.71 42.34
C ASN A 152 -5.46 -22.55 43.15
N ALA A 153 -4.13 -22.55 43.36
CA ALA A 153 -3.45 -21.52 44.13
C ALA A 153 -3.70 -20.11 43.58
N ALA A 154 -3.81 -19.12 44.47
CA ALA A 154 -3.80 -17.71 44.09
C ALA A 154 -2.38 -17.27 43.71
N ALA A 155 -2.25 -16.25 42.86
CA ALA A 155 -0.95 -15.74 42.40
C ALA A 155 0.01 -15.40 43.56
N ALA A 156 -0.49 -14.78 44.64
CA ALA A 156 0.30 -14.51 45.84
C ALA A 156 0.90 -15.77 46.52
N THR A 157 0.20 -16.92 46.44
CA THR A 157 0.72 -18.20 46.97
C THR A 157 1.81 -18.77 46.07
N VAL A 158 1.73 -18.56 44.76
CA VAL A 158 2.77 -18.92 43.79
C VAL A 158 3.99 -18.02 43.97
N GLN A 159 3.79 -16.71 44.16
CA GLN A 159 4.86 -15.75 44.45
C GLN A 159 5.63 -16.14 45.71
N SER A 160 4.95 -16.36 46.84
CA SER A 160 5.61 -16.76 48.09
C SER A 160 6.32 -18.11 47.99
N ALA A 161 5.93 -18.98 47.05
CA ALA A 161 6.61 -20.25 46.82
C ALA A 161 7.91 -20.07 46.00
N LEU A 162 7.94 -19.13 45.04
CA LEU A 162 9.13 -18.76 44.28
C LEU A 162 10.12 -17.93 45.12
N GLU A 163 9.64 -16.98 45.93
CA GLU A 163 10.45 -16.20 46.89
C GLU A 163 11.00 -17.04 48.06
N ALA A 164 10.67 -18.34 48.13
CA ALA A 164 11.21 -19.27 49.12
C ALA A 164 12.38 -20.11 48.56
N LEU A 165 12.74 -19.93 47.29
CA LEU A 165 13.94 -20.53 46.68
C LEU A 165 15.19 -19.81 47.18
N THR A 166 16.34 -20.48 47.11
CA THR A 166 17.58 -20.03 47.77
C THR A 166 18.15 -18.75 47.16
N ASP A 167 17.94 -18.52 45.86
CA ASP A 167 18.50 -17.39 45.09
C ASP A 167 17.46 -16.31 44.72
N ILE A 168 16.20 -16.41 45.20
CA ILE A 168 15.14 -15.43 44.93
C ILE A 168 14.76 -14.72 46.24
N ASP A 169 15.14 -13.45 46.38
CA ASP A 169 14.75 -12.63 47.53
C ASP A 169 13.33 -12.08 47.38
N SER A 170 12.76 -11.61 48.50
CA SER A 170 11.43 -10.99 48.48
C SER A 170 11.40 -9.75 47.57
N GLY A 171 10.52 -9.77 46.56
CA GLY A 171 10.41 -8.71 45.56
C GLY A 171 11.29 -8.88 44.31
N ASP A 172 12.09 -9.94 44.20
CA ASP A 172 12.80 -10.34 42.95
C ASP A 172 11.85 -10.97 41.93
N VAL A 173 10.67 -11.41 42.36
CA VAL A 173 9.62 -11.90 41.46
C VAL A 173 8.28 -11.29 41.83
N GLU A 174 7.46 -11.02 40.84
CA GLU A 174 6.05 -10.68 41.01
C GLU A 174 5.18 -11.62 40.21
N VAL A 175 4.17 -12.21 40.86
CA VAL A 175 3.28 -13.17 40.20
C VAL A 175 1.88 -12.61 40.14
N ASN A 176 1.37 -12.48 38.93
CA ASN A 176 0.01 -12.01 38.63
C ASN A 176 -0.80 -13.11 37.94
N GLY A 177 -2.13 -13.11 38.10
CA GLY A 177 -3.01 -14.09 37.44
C GLY A 177 -4.17 -14.58 38.32
N SER A 178 -5.11 -15.30 37.70
CA SER A 178 -6.28 -15.88 38.38
C SER A 178 -5.89 -17.07 39.27
N SER A 179 -6.73 -17.38 40.27
CA SER A 179 -6.54 -18.60 41.06
C SER A 179 -6.71 -19.83 40.16
N GLY A 180 -5.68 -20.67 40.05
CA GLY A 180 -5.61 -21.80 39.12
C GLY A 180 -4.95 -21.52 37.77
N GLY A 181 -4.41 -20.31 37.57
CA GLY A 181 -3.63 -19.93 36.39
C GLY A 181 -4.48 -19.38 35.23
N PRO A 182 -3.84 -18.96 34.12
CA PRO A 182 -2.38 -18.84 33.96
C PRO A 182 -1.80 -17.77 34.89
N TRP A 183 -0.57 -17.99 35.35
CA TRP A 183 0.19 -17.05 36.17
C TRP A 183 1.32 -16.44 35.35
N SER A 184 1.42 -15.12 35.33
CA SER A 184 2.54 -14.38 34.78
C SER A 184 3.53 -14.09 35.91
N VAL A 185 4.76 -14.59 35.77
CA VAL A 185 5.88 -14.39 36.70
C VAL A 185 6.81 -13.36 36.09
N GLU A 186 6.92 -12.18 36.69
CA GLU A 186 7.86 -11.13 36.29
C GLU A 186 9.08 -11.15 37.21
N PHE A 187 10.28 -11.25 36.62
CA PHE A 187 11.56 -11.21 37.30
C PHE A 187 12.10 -9.79 37.39
N LYS A 188 12.28 -9.31 38.62
CA LYS A 188 12.58 -7.92 38.97
C LYS A 188 13.88 -7.84 39.78
N GLN A 189 14.23 -6.61 40.18
CA GLN A 189 15.36 -6.31 41.07
C GLN A 189 16.67 -6.99 40.66
N ALA A 190 17.16 -8.01 41.38
CA ALA A 190 18.41 -8.69 41.07
C ALA A 190 18.40 -9.39 39.68
N TYR A 191 17.20 -9.64 39.15
CA TYR A 191 16.93 -10.25 37.85
C TYR A 191 16.30 -9.26 36.85
N ALA A 192 16.26 -7.97 37.20
CA ALA A 192 15.75 -6.97 36.29
C ALA A 192 16.62 -6.90 35.03
N ASN A 193 15.98 -6.77 33.87
CA ASN A 193 16.68 -6.52 32.60
C ASN A 193 17.68 -7.61 32.17
N SER A 194 17.55 -8.83 32.72
CA SER A 194 18.40 -9.99 32.42
C SER A 194 17.58 -11.23 32.03
N ASP A 195 18.15 -12.08 31.17
CA ASP A 195 17.63 -13.41 30.84
C ASP A 195 17.78 -14.36 32.04
N VAL A 196 16.71 -15.07 32.38
CA VAL A 196 16.51 -15.96 33.52
C VAL A 196 16.08 -17.32 32.97
N SER A 197 16.69 -18.40 33.44
CA SER A 197 16.34 -19.74 32.94
C SER A 197 14.83 -20.03 33.05
N LEU A 198 14.27 -20.65 32.01
CA LEU A 198 12.86 -21.05 32.01
C LEU A 198 12.53 -21.90 33.24
N ILE A 199 11.52 -21.48 34.02
CA ILE A 199 10.98 -22.24 35.13
C ILE A 199 10.48 -23.57 34.58
N SER A 200 10.99 -24.67 35.13
CA SER A 200 10.46 -26.00 34.84
C SER A 200 9.36 -26.36 35.84
N LEU A 201 8.31 -27.02 35.35
CA LEU A 201 7.15 -27.39 36.16
C LEU A 201 7.01 -28.91 36.24
N ASP A 202 6.88 -29.45 37.45
CA ASP A 202 6.53 -30.84 37.70
C ASP A 202 5.05 -30.95 38.10
N ALA A 203 4.28 -31.61 37.23
CA ALA A 203 2.84 -31.84 37.36
C ALA A 203 2.49 -33.32 37.58
N SER A 204 3.46 -34.16 37.93
CA SER A 204 3.25 -35.60 38.16
C SER A 204 2.18 -35.92 39.21
N SER A 205 1.84 -34.96 40.07
CA SER A 205 0.81 -35.05 41.10
C SER A 205 -0.51 -34.33 40.75
N LEU A 206 -0.67 -33.86 39.50
CA LEU A 206 -1.92 -33.32 38.96
C LEU A 206 -2.79 -34.41 38.32
N THR A 207 -4.10 -34.18 38.31
CA THR A 207 -5.06 -35.06 37.64
C THR A 207 -5.13 -34.75 36.13
N ALA A 208 -4.24 -35.40 35.36
CA ALA A 208 -4.09 -35.42 33.88
C ALA A 208 -3.38 -34.25 33.17
N GLY A 209 -2.64 -34.57 32.09
CA GLY A 209 -2.09 -33.63 31.08
C GLY A 209 -0.56 -33.42 31.10
N THR A 210 0.03 -33.11 29.93
CA THR A 210 1.40 -32.55 29.78
C THR A 210 1.33 -31.03 29.82
N VAL A 211 2.28 -30.39 30.50
CA VAL A 211 2.25 -28.96 30.88
C VAL A 211 3.23 -28.13 30.04
N SER A 212 2.95 -26.83 29.90
CA SER A 212 3.85 -25.86 29.24
C SER A 212 4.14 -24.66 30.16
N VAL A 213 5.43 -24.36 30.33
CA VAL A 213 5.89 -23.03 30.73
C VAL A 213 6.45 -22.38 29.48
N VAL A 214 6.03 -21.14 29.21
CA VAL A 214 6.43 -20.40 28.01
C VAL A 214 6.97 -19.06 28.47
N GLU A 215 8.18 -18.72 28.02
CA GLU A 215 8.75 -17.37 28.15
C GLU A 215 7.88 -16.42 27.33
N THR A 216 7.34 -15.38 27.97
CA THR A 216 6.44 -14.42 27.32
C THR A 216 7.12 -13.08 27.05
N VAL A 217 8.17 -12.74 27.80
CA VAL A 217 9.03 -11.56 27.57
C VAL A 217 10.46 -11.90 28.02
N LYS A 218 11.47 -11.74 27.15
CA LYS A 218 12.89 -11.92 27.50
C LYS A 218 13.47 -10.67 28.19
N GLY A 219 14.27 -10.82 29.26
CA GLY A 219 14.81 -9.66 29.98
C GLY A 219 16.00 -8.97 29.28
N GLN A 220 16.04 -7.62 29.17
CA GLN A 220 17.07 -6.82 28.44
C GLN A 220 17.25 -5.38 28.99
N ALA A 221 18.28 -4.59 28.58
CA ALA A 221 18.53 -3.18 28.99
C ALA A 221 18.30 -2.12 27.85
N GLY A 222 18.00 -0.85 28.20
CA GLY A 222 17.53 0.24 27.30
C GLY A 222 18.57 0.99 26.43
N THR A 223 18.13 1.98 25.63
CA THR A 223 18.95 2.74 24.66
C THR A 223 19.92 3.74 25.29
N ASN A 224 21.13 3.85 24.75
CA ASN A 224 22.13 4.82 25.17
C ASN A 224 21.76 6.25 24.74
N GLU A 225 21.95 7.24 25.62
CA GLU A 225 21.87 8.64 25.22
C GLU A 225 23.09 9.00 24.35
N ILE A 226 22.85 9.68 23.23
CA ILE A 226 23.91 10.30 22.42
C ILE A 226 23.71 11.81 22.44
N VAL A 227 24.74 12.52 22.88
CA VAL A 227 24.77 13.97 22.79
C VAL A 227 25.88 14.44 21.86
N ARG A 228 25.63 15.55 21.18
CA ARG A 228 26.64 16.34 20.50
C ARG A 228 27.18 17.40 21.42
N VAL A 229 28.49 17.44 21.55
CA VAL A 229 29.24 18.42 22.31
C VAL A 229 30.05 19.30 21.38
N THR A 230 29.79 20.59 21.39
CA THR A 230 30.56 21.60 20.68
C THR A 230 31.45 22.36 21.66
N VAL A 231 32.75 22.43 21.36
CA VAL A 231 33.76 23.20 22.09
C VAL A 231 34.31 24.28 21.16
N SER A 232 34.10 25.54 21.54
CA SER A 232 34.46 26.70 20.73
C SER A 232 35.46 27.59 21.43
N LYS A 233 36.46 28.09 20.70
CA LYS A 233 37.52 28.98 21.19
C LYS A 233 37.47 30.34 20.54
N SER A 234 37.44 31.42 21.33
CA SER A 234 37.44 32.78 20.80
C SER A 234 38.72 33.14 20.06
N ALA A 235 38.60 33.94 19.00
CA ALA A 235 39.74 34.53 18.29
C ALA A 235 40.48 35.59 19.13
N ALA A 236 39.86 36.07 20.22
CA ALA A 236 40.45 37.05 21.14
C ALA A 236 41.29 36.42 22.26
N THR A 237 41.31 35.09 22.39
CA THR A 237 42.02 34.39 23.45
C THR A 237 43.55 34.46 23.24
N PRO A 238 44.33 35.00 24.19
CA PRO A 238 45.79 35.00 24.09
C PRO A 238 46.37 33.58 23.99
N SER A 239 47.42 33.39 23.19
CA SER A 239 48.11 32.09 23.10
C SER A 239 48.70 31.69 24.45
N GLY A 240 48.29 30.53 24.99
CA GLY A 240 48.84 29.95 26.22
C GLY A 240 48.16 30.35 27.53
N THR A 241 46.93 30.87 27.51
CA THR A 241 46.09 30.97 28.72
C THR A 241 45.59 29.58 29.14
N PRO A 242 45.98 29.07 30.32
CA PRO A 242 45.52 27.77 30.79
C PRO A 242 44.15 27.85 31.47
N LEU A 243 43.38 26.76 31.39
CA LEU A 243 42.14 26.43 32.13
C LEU A 243 40.84 27.10 31.62
N GLU A 244 40.40 26.75 30.41
CA GLU A 244 39.24 27.38 29.74
C GLU A 244 37.92 26.59 29.86
N TYR A 245 37.94 25.25 29.86
CA TYR A 245 36.74 24.43 29.74
C TYR A 245 36.45 23.53 30.94
N ALA A 246 35.18 23.45 31.32
CA ALA A 246 34.64 22.46 32.25
C ALA A 246 33.33 21.90 31.72
N CYS A 247 33.13 20.59 31.89
CA CYS A 247 31.92 19.88 31.50
C CYS A 247 31.34 19.19 32.73
N SER A 248 30.05 19.38 32.99
CA SER A 248 29.35 18.78 34.13
C SER A 248 28.24 17.82 33.71
N PHE A 249 27.88 16.95 34.65
CA PHE A 249 26.92 15.84 34.52
C PHE A 249 25.85 15.93 35.61
N GLY A 250 24.58 16.07 35.23
CA GLY A 250 23.46 16.25 36.14
C GLY A 250 23.41 17.64 36.78
N VAL A 251 23.52 17.71 38.11
CA VAL A 251 23.45 18.97 38.87
C VAL A 251 24.77 19.77 38.78
N ALA A 252 24.66 21.09 38.97
CA ALA A 252 25.82 21.98 38.95
C ALA A 252 26.92 21.55 39.96
N ASN A 253 28.18 21.55 39.50
CA ASN A 253 29.41 21.16 40.20
C ASN A 253 29.78 19.66 40.20
N ASN A 254 29.07 18.82 39.46
CA ASN A 254 29.47 17.43 39.23
C ASN A 254 30.19 17.30 37.87
N TYR A 255 31.51 17.40 37.86
CA TYR A 255 32.28 17.60 36.62
C TYR A 255 32.75 16.28 35.99
N LEU A 256 32.45 16.08 34.69
CA LEU A 256 33.10 15.08 33.84
C LEU A 256 34.60 15.38 33.72
N PHE A 257 34.93 16.66 33.54
CA PHE A 257 36.30 17.19 33.60
C PHE A 257 36.27 18.69 33.88
N ARG A 258 37.41 19.23 34.34
CA ARG A 258 37.59 20.67 34.59
C ARG A 258 38.99 21.13 34.22
N TRP A 259 39.08 22.41 33.88
CA TRP A 259 40.35 23.11 33.66
C TRP A 259 41.18 22.52 32.53
N LYS A 260 40.50 22.06 31.47
CA LYS A 260 41.15 21.57 30.26
C LYS A 260 41.41 22.71 29.30
N ASP A 261 42.55 22.64 28.63
CA ASP A 261 42.89 23.51 27.50
C ASP A 261 42.30 22.95 26.20
N PHE A 262 42.05 23.83 25.22
CA PHE A 262 41.54 23.41 23.90
C PHE A 262 42.41 22.34 23.21
N SER A 263 43.73 22.36 23.42
CA SER A 263 44.68 21.36 22.89
C SER A 263 44.68 20.03 23.66
N GLU A 264 44.13 20.01 24.88
CA GLU A 264 43.90 18.79 25.65
C GLU A 264 42.57 18.14 25.30
N LEU A 265 41.74 18.82 24.51
CA LEU A 265 40.45 18.36 23.99
C LEU A 265 40.46 18.43 22.46
N ASP A 266 41.55 18.04 21.78
CA ASP A 266 41.70 18.17 20.32
C ASP A 266 41.44 16.87 19.54
N THR A 267 41.23 15.75 20.24
CA THR A 267 40.92 14.43 19.68
C THR A 267 39.87 13.72 20.52
N ALA A 268 39.09 12.82 19.91
CA ALA A 268 38.09 12.00 20.60
C ALA A 268 38.69 11.20 21.77
N ALA A 269 39.88 10.62 21.58
CA ALA A 269 40.57 9.85 22.61
C ALA A 269 40.95 10.72 23.83
N LYS A 270 41.45 11.95 23.61
CA LYS A 270 41.74 12.86 24.72
C LYS A 270 40.48 13.41 25.38
N PHE A 271 39.42 13.65 24.61
CA PHE A 271 38.12 14.06 25.15
C PHE A 271 37.50 12.94 26.01
N LYS A 272 37.53 11.69 25.54
CA LYS A 272 37.14 10.49 26.31
C LYS A 272 37.98 10.33 27.58
N THR A 273 39.31 10.49 27.48
CA THR A 273 40.22 10.44 28.64
C THR A 273 39.88 11.55 29.66
N ALA A 274 39.51 12.74 29.20
CA ALA A 274 39.07 13.81 30.09
C ALA A 274 37.77 13.43 30.81
N MET A 275 36.76 12.90 30.11
CA MET A 275 35.50 12.46 30.73
C MET A 275 35.69 11.38 31.80
N GLN A 276 36.70 10.52 31.65
CA GLN A 276 37.06 9.47 32.61
C GLN A 276 37.71 10.00 33.90
N GLU A 277 37.94 11.32 34.04
CA GLU A 277 38.31 11.91 35.33
C GLU A 277 37.18 11.78 36.37
N HIS A 278 35.94 11.56 35.91
CA HIS A 278 34.78 11.33 36.76
C HIS A 278 34.61 9.85 37.13
N ALA A 279 34.37 9.58 38.42
CA ALA A 279 34.37 8.22 38.97
C ALA A 279 33.31 7.27 38.37
N SER A 280 32.21 7.81 37.84
CA SER A 280 31.15 7.02 37.19
C SER A 280 31.41 6.71 35.72
N VAL A 281 32.47 7.25 35.11
CA VAL A 281 32.80 7.08 33.70
C VAL A 281 34.05 6.22 33.55
N ASN A 282 33.98 5.18 32.75
CA ASN A 282 35.07 4.26 32.44
C ASN A 282 35.12 3.95 30.94
N GLU A 283 36.04 3.09 30.52
CA GLU A 283 36.23 2.78 29.09
C GLU A 283 35.04 2.07 28.44
N ALA A 284 34.25 1.35 29.23
CA ALA A 284 33.15 0.49 28.80
C ALA A 284 31.77 1.16 28.88
N ASN A 285 31.64 2.34 29.49
CA ASN A 285 30.34 3.02 29.68
C ASN A 285 30.26 4.41 29.03
N VAL A 286 31.24 4.77 28.19
CA VAL A 286 31.18 5.95 27.33
C VAL A 286 31.93 5.73 26.03
N ASN A 287 31.33 6.10 24.91
CA ASN A 287 31.97 6.20 23.60
C ASN A 287 32.00 7.65 23.14
N VAL A 288 33.09 8.06 22.50
CA VAL A 288 33.27 9.44 22.02
C VAL A 288 33.80 9.38 20.59
N ALA A 289 33.09 10.03 19.69
CA ALA A 289 33.50 10.27 18.31
C ALA A 289 33.81 11.76 18.11
N LEU A 290 34.83 12.06 17.31
CA LEU A 290 35.07 13.41 16.81
C LEU A 290 34.19 13.61 15.57
N VAL A 291 33.53 14.76 15.48
CA VAL A 291 32.58 15.11 14.41
C VAL A 291 33.14 16.22 13.53
N SER A 292 33.87 17.18 14.13
CA SER A 292 34.55 18.23 13.38
C SER A 292 35.75 18.80 14.12
N SER A 293 36.75 19.27 13.36
CA SER A 293 37.99 19.85 13.91
C SER A 293 38.44 21.14 13.21
N ALA A 294 37.56 22.14 13.14
CA ALA A 294 37.89 23.46 12.59
C ALA A 294 38.92 24.24 13.43
N LEU A 295 39.64 25.22 12.86
CA LEU A 295 40.76 25.93 13.52
C LEU A 295 40.49 26.43 14.97
N ARG A 296 39.23 26.66 15.34
CA ARG A 296 38.80 27.16 16.65
C ARG A 296 37.54 26.48 17.21
N GLU A 297 37.13 25.36 16.63
CA GLU A 297 35.93 24.64 17.06
C GLU A 297 36.20 23.13 16.99
N ARG A 298 35.73 22.39 17.98
CA ARG A 298 35.72 20.92 18.02
C ARG A 298 34.31 20.46 18.30
N VAL A 299 33.80 19.53 17.53
CA VAL A 299 32.49 18.92 17.77
C VAL A 299 32.71 17.43 18.04
N TYR A 300 32.08 16.90 19.08
CA TYR A 300 32.14 15.50 19.50
C TYR A 300 30.73 14.93 19.59
N ASP A 301 30.55 13.66 19.26
CA ASP A 301 29.36 12.91 19.65
C ASP A 301 29.77 11.97 20.80
N VAL A 302 29.00 12.00 21.88
CA VAL A 302 29.26 11.27 23.12
C VAL A 302 28.08 10.35 23.36
N GLU A 303 28.32 9.05 23.34
CA GLU A 303 27.34 8.01 23.64
C GLU A 303 27.60 7.48 25.07
N PHE A 304 26.58 7.48 25.91
CA PHE A 304 26.63 6.89 27.24
C PHE A 304 26.19 5.43 27.19
N THR A 305 27.14 4.52 27.36
CA THR A 305 26.94 3.07 27.18
C THR A 305 26.99 2.32 28.52
N GLY A 306 26.84 1.00 28.51
CA GLY A 306 27.07 0.15 29.68
C GLY A 306 26.27 0.61 30.91
N SER A 307 26.94 0.85 32.04
CA SER A 307 26.30 1.31 33.28
C SER A 307 25.69 2.73 33.22
N LEU A 308 25.93 3.48 32.14
CA LEU A 308 25.34 4.80 31.89
C LEU A 308 24.33 4.77 30.73
N GLY A 309 24.12 3.61 30.10
CA GLY A 309 23.14 3.41 29.05
C GLY A 309 21.70 3.41 29.57
N GLY A 310 20.74 3.65 28.70
CA GLY A 310 19.31 3.58 29.05
C GLY A 310 18.77 4.77 29.83
N THR A 311 19.48 5.89 29.91
CA THR A 311 19.08 7.07 30.70
C THR A 311 19.57 8.35 30.04
N ASN A 312 18.74 9.39 30.02
CA ASN A 312 19.17 10.75 29.66
C ASN A 312 19.99 11.41 30.79
N TRP A 313 21.14 11.96 30.43
CA TRP A 313 22.03 12.69 31.30
C TRP A 313 22.09 14.16 30.91
N SER A 314 21.75 15.03 31.86
CA SER A 314 21.93 16.47 31.67
C SER A 314 23.41 16.83 31.62
N ILE A 315 23.95 17.13 30.44
CA ILE A 315 25.32 17.63 30.30
C ILE A 315 25.31 19.14 30.07
N ALA A 316 26.21 19.85 30.76
CA ALA A 316 26.41 21.27 30.56
C ALA A 316 27.90 21.63 30.45
N PHE A 317 28.22 22.54 29.52
CA PHE A 317 29.50 23.23 29.49
C PHE A 317 29.43 24.49 30.35
N LEU A 318 30.40 24.63 31.24
CA LEU A 318 30.53 25.77 32.14
C LEU A 318 31.76 26.57 31.72
N GLU A 319 31.56 27.84 31.36
CA GLU A 319 32.64 28.78 31.04
C GLU A 319 32.97 29.64 32.28
N ASP A 320 34.21 29.56 32.78
CA ASP A 320 34.67 30.35 33.95
C ASP A 320 35.33 31.68 33.53
N THR A 321 35.75 31.80 32.27
CA THR A 321 36.65 32.88 31.81
C THR A 321 36.09 33.75 30.67
N GLY A 322 34.95 33.37 30.06
CA GLY A 322 34.28 34.14 28.98
C GLY A 322 34.97 34.08 27.60
N TYR A 323 35.93 33.16 27.40
CA TYR A 323 36.66 32.97 26.15
C TYR A 323 36.16 31.78 25.31
N GLY A 324 35.31 30.91 25.87
CA GLY A 324 34.74 29.71 25.24
C GLY A 324 33.48 29.94 24.39
N VAL A 325 33.26 31.18 23.94
CA VAL A 325 32.02 31.67 23.32
C VAL A 325 31.52 30.72 22.22
N GLY A 326 30.33 30.16 22.42
CA GLY A 326 29.66 29.26 21.47
C GLY A 326 29.85 27.77 21.73
N SER A 327 30.40 27.39 22.89
CA SER A 327 30.41 26.00 23.35
C SER A 327 29.02 25.57 23.84
N GLY A 328 28.62 24.33 23.60
CA GLY A 328 27.27 23.87 23.93
C GLY A 328 27.08 22.37 23.76
N VAL A 329 25.97 21.87 24.29
CA VAL A 329 25.56 20.48 24.14
C VAL A 329 24.20 20.44 23.46
N THR A 330 24.03 19.55 22.49
CA THR A 330 22.76 19.28 21.81
C THR A 330 22.51 17.79 21.88
N THR A 331 21.36 17.36 22.39
CA THR A 331 21.01 15.94 22.38
C THR A 331 20.69 15.50 20.95
N LEU A 332 21.35 14.44 20.48
CA LEU A 332 21.11 13.83 19.17
C LEU A 332 20.20 12.63 19.27
N GLN A 333 20.30 11.90 20.38
CA GLN A 333 19.51 10.74 20.72
C GLN A 333 19.25 10.77 22.22
N ASN A 334 17.98 10.76 22.61
CA ASN A 334 17.62 10.56 24.00
C ASN A 334 17.90 9.09 24.39
N GLY A 335 18.55 8.87 25.52
CA GLY A 335 18.59 7.57 26.21
C GLY A 335 17.25 7.17 26.81
N ASP A 336 16.37 8.15 27.06
CA ASP A 336 14.95 7.89 27.33
C ASP A 336 14.21 7.74 26.00
N GLY A 337 14.37 6.58 25.36
CA GLY A 337 13.32 6.07 24.50
C GLY A 337 12.12 5.80 25.40
N ALA A 338 11.22 6.78 25.54
CA ALA A 338 9.92 6.52 26.16
C ALA A 338 9.26 5.44 25.30
N GLY A 339 9.24 4.20 25.81
CA GLY A 339 8.36 3.19 25.23
C GLY A 339 6.96 3.78 25.19
N THR A 340 6.26 3.58 24.08
CA THR A 340 4.87 4.01 24.00
C THR A 340 4.09 3.34 25.14
N GLY A 341 3.37 4.15 25.91
CA GLY A 341 2.39 3.65 26.87
C GLY A 341 1.48 2.60 26.25
N GLU A 342 1.07 1.59 27.03
CA GLU A 342 -0.05 0.74 26.60
C GLU A 342 -1.27 1.64 26.33
N ARG A 343 -1.98 1.39 25.23
CA ARG A 343 -3.29 2.03 24.98
C ARG A 343 -4.39 0.99 25.08
N GLN A 344 -5.45 1.36 25.79
CA GLN A 344 -6.68 0.58 25.92
C GLN A 344 -7.86 1.38 25.40
N LEU A 345 -8.74 0.74 24.64
CA LEU A 345 -9.97 1.35 24.15
C LEU A 345 -11.16 0.88 24.99
N VAL A 346 -11.88 1.84 25.55
CA VAL A 346 -13.16 1.63 26.21
C VAL A 346 -14.27 2.05 25.25
N SER A 347 -15.18 1.12 24.93
CA SER A 347 -16.30 1.35 24.02
C SER A 347 -17.63 0.96 24.65
N LEU A 348 -18.64 1.82 24.53
CA LEU A 348 -20.04 1.46 24.84
C LEU A 348 -20.73 0.98 23.56
N THR A 349 -21.06 -0.30 23.52
CA THR A 349 -21.77 -0.94 22.41
C THR A 349 -23.29 -0.84 22.59
N GLY A 350 -24.05 -0.91 21.50
CA GLY A 350 -25.53 -0.96 21.53
C GLY A 350 -26.29 0.37 21.49
N SER A 351 -25.62 1.51 21.26
CA SER A 351 -26.27 2.84 21.23
C SER A 351 -26.97 3.22 22.56
N PRO A 352 -26.24 3.29 23.68
CA PRO A 352 -26.82 3.63 24.98
C PRO A 352 -27.52 5.00 24.94
N SER A 353 -28.77 5.05 25.40
CA SER A 353 -29.58 6.28 25.42
C SER A 353 -29.65 6.94 26.80
N GLY A 354 -28.94 6.40 27.78
CA GLY A 354 -28.92 6.86 29.17
C GLY A 354 -28.19 5.90 30.12
N GLY A 355 -28.06 6.30 31.38
CA GLY A 355 -27.45 5.46 32.44
C GLY A 355 -25.99 5.78 32.74
N THR A 356 -25.34 4.91 33.52
CA THR A 356 -23.94 5.06 33.98
C THR A 356 -23.15 3.77 33.81
N PHE A 357 -21.83 3.87 33.71
CA PHE A 357 -20.89 2.75 33.72
C PHE A 357 -19.75 3.00 34.72
N THR A 358 -18.97 1.98 35.06
CA THR A 358 -17.75 2.10 35.87
C THR A 358 -16.57 1.39 35.21
N LEU A 359 -15.36 1.85 35.46
CA LEU A 359 -14.11 1.20 35.01
C LEU A 359 -13.35 0.64 36.22
N THR A 360 -12.71 -0.51 36.06
CA THR A 360 -11.90 -1.15 37.10
C THR A 360 -10.49 -1.41 36.57
N TYR A 361 -9.49 -0.87 37.28
CA TYR A 361 -8.07 -1.08 37.01
C TYR A 361 -7.41 -1.75 38.21
N SER A 362 -6.78 -2.91 37.99
CA SER A 362 -6.06 -3.69 39.02
C SER A 362 -6.81 -3.78 40.37
N GLY A 363 -8.11 -4.13 40.30
CA GLY A 363 -8.97 -4.34 41.47
C GLY A 363 -9.59 -3.08 42.10
N GLN A 364 -9.30 -1.87 41.62
CA GLN A 364 -9.94 -0.63 42.06
C GLN A 364 -10.91 -0.09 41.02
N THR A 365 -12.08 0.36 41.46
CA THR A 365 -13.18 0.79 40.59
C THR A 365 -13.42 2.29 40.69
N THR A 366 -13.60 2.95 39.55
CA THR A 366 -13.92 4.38 39.47
C THR A 366 -15.29 4.69 40.08
N ALA A 367 -15.56 5.97 40.37
CA ALA A 367 -16.93 6.42 40.57
C ALA A 367 -17.78 6.21 39.29
N ALA A 368 -19.12 6.23 39.43
CA ALA A 368 -20.04 6.06 38.31
C ALA A 368 -19.89 7.18 37.27
N LEU A 369 -19.59 6.80 36.02
CA LEU A 369 -19.42 7.67 34.87
C LEU A 369 -20.72 7.70 34.04
N PRO A 370 -21.23 8.87 33.61
CA PRO A 370 -22.40 8.94 32.74
C PRO A 370 -22.12 8.36 31.35
N TYR A 371 -23.13 7.76 30.69
CA TYR A 371 -22.99 7.14 29.36
C TYR A 371 -22.38 8.06 28.27
N ASN A 372 -22.45 9.38 28.47
CA ASN A 372 -21.94 10.41 27.59
C ASN A 372 -20.78 11.22 28.20
N ALA A 373 -20.00 10.62 29.12
CA ALA A 373 -18.88 11.28 29.79
C ALA A 373 -17.86 11.89 28.80
N ALA A 374 -17.38 13.10 29.09
CA ALA A 374 -16.25 13.67 28.35
C ALA A 374 -14.95 12.96 28.76
N ALA A 375 -13.96 12.90 27.87
CA ALA A 375 -12.68 12.22 28.14
C ALA A 375 -12.00 12.70 29.43
N ALA A 376 -11.97 14.02 29.68
CA ALA A 376 -11.45 14.58 30.93
C ALA A 376 -12.18 14.11 32.20
N THR A 377 -13.46 13.73 32.09
CA THR A 377 -14.23 13.15 33.22
C THR A 377 -13.83 11.70 33.47
N VAL A 378 -13.52 10.95 32.41
CA VAL A 378 -13.03 9.57 32.50
C VAL A 378 -11.59 9.55 33.03
N GLU A 379 -10.75 10.44 32.53
CA GLU A 379 -9.37 10.67 33.00
C GLU A 379 -9.31 10.99 34.49
N ALA A 380 -10.07 11.98 34.95
CA ALA A 380 -10.13 12.35 36.36
C ALA A 380 -10.64 11.21 37.26
N ALA A 381 -11.49 10.32 36.74
CA ALA A 381 -12.00 9.18 37.49
C ALA A 381 -10.98 8.04 37.60
N LEU A 382 -10.14 7.83 36.58
CA LEU A 382 -9.04 6.86 36.60
C LEU A 382 -7.86 7.37 37.45
N ALA A 383 -7.48 8.64 37.30
CA ALA A 383 -6.44 9.27 38.12
C ALA A 383 -6.80 9.37 39.62
N ALA A 384 -8.09 9.22 39.98
CA ALA A 384 -8.53 9.16 41.36
C ALA A 384 -8.36 7.77 42.03
N LEU A 385 -7.97 6.74 41.28
CA LEU A 385 -7.68 5.42 41.83
C LEU A 385 -6.31 5.43 42.53
N SER A 386 -6.20 4.79 43.68
CA SER A 386 -4.96 4.87 44.47
C SER A 386 -3.77 4.07 43.89
N ASN A 387 -4.01 3.32 42.81
CA ASN A 387 -3.03 2.54 42.05
C ASN A 387 -2.69 3.14 40.67
N ILE A 388 -3.11 4.39 40.41
CA ILE A 388 -2.72 5.17 39.24
C ILE A 388 -2.19 6.52 39.76
N GLY A 389 -0.95 6.87 39.44
CA GLY A 389 -0.33 8.12 39.85
C GLY A 389 -0.79 9.34 39.03
N ASP A 390 -0.49 10.53 39.55
CA ASP A 390 -0.76 11.79 38.84
C ASP A 390 0.08 11.85 37.55
N GLY A 391 -0.56 11.74 36.39
CA GLY A 391 0.09 11.73 35.08
C GLY A 391 0.33 10.34 34.48
N ASP A 392 -0.11 9.28 35.16
CA ASP A 392 0.07 7.90 34.70
C ASP A 392 -0.99 7.42 33.69
N VAL A 393 -2.02 8.23 33.46
CA VAL A 393 -3.04 7.97 32.45
C VAL A 393 -3.42 9.26 31.74
N SER A 394 -3.58 9.18 30.42
CA SER A 394 -4.24 10.21 29.62
C SER A 394 -5.42 9.59 28.88
N VAL A 395 -6.54 10.30 28.78
CA VAL A 395 -7.73 9.80 28.09
C VAL A 395 -8.08 10.69 26.90
N GLY A 396 -8.07 10.11 25.71
CA GLY A 396 -8.56 10.70 24.47
C GLY A 396 -9.94 10.18 24.05
N GLY A 397 -10.48 10.72 22.97
CA GLY A 397 -11.77 10.30 22.40
C GLY A 397 -13.01 10.99 23.01
N SER A 398 -14.19 10.46 22.70
CA SER A 398 -15.48 10.96 23.17
C SER A 398 -16.53 9.86 23.13
N ALA A 399 -17.53 9.92 24.02
CA ALA A 399 -18.63 8.96 24.05
C ALA A 399 -19.17 8.61 22.64
N PRO A 400 -19.37 7.33 22.31
CA PRO A 400 -19.29 6.17 23.20
C PRO A 400 -17.88 5.54 23.35
N ASN A 401 -16.80 6.14 22.81
CA ASN A 401 -15.46 5.54 22.76
C ASN A 401 -14.39 6.43 23.42
N TRP A 402 -13.60 5.88 24.33
CA TRP A 402 -12.48 6.56 24.97
C TRP A 402 -11.21 5.74 24.86
N THR A 403 -10.11 6.38 24.48
CA THR A 403 -8.79 5.76 24.41
C THR A 403 -8.02 6.16 25.65
N ILE A 404 -7.59 5.20 26.45
CA ILE A 404 -6.81 5.38 27.66
C ILE A 404 -5.36 5.05 27.30
N GLU A 405 -4.48 6.01 27.42
CA GLU A 405 -3.03 5.86 27.27
C GLU A 405 -2.40 5.83 28.66
N PHE A 406 -1.64 4.79 28.95
CA PHE A 406 -0.90 4.67 30.21
C PHE A 406 0.45 5.36 30.07
N ALA A 407 0.66 6.43 30.83
CA ALA A 407 1.81 7.31 30.76
C ALA A 407 2.58 7.27 32.09
N GLY A 408 3.53 8.19 32.28
CA GLY A 408 4.25 8.33 33.56
C GLY A 408 4.92 7.02 34.00
N ASP A 409 4.68 6.62 35.24
CA ASP A 409 5.24 5.39 35.83
C ASP A 409 4.61 4.11 35.24
N LEU A 410 3.51 4.23 34.48
CA LEU A 410 2.85 3.13 33.76
C LEU A 410 3.17 3.12 32.25
N ALA A 411 4.03 4.03 31.78
CA ALA A 411 4.53 4.01 30.40
C ALA A 411 5.38 2.76 30.15
N ALA A 412 5.35 2.23 28.92
CA ALA A 412 6.11 1.06 28.49
C ALA A 412 5.88 -0.25 29.28
N GLN A 413 4.88 -0.30 30.17
CA GLN A 413 4.45 -1.50 30.86
C GLN A 413 3.25 -2.13 30.13
N ASP A 414 3.25 -3.46 30.00
CA ASP A 414 2.02 -4.22 29.68
C ASP A 414 1.14 -4.21 30.94
N VAL A 415 0.18 -3.29 30.96
CA VAL A 415 -0.70 -3.02 32.10
C VAL A 415 -1.95 -3.91 32.04
N PRO A 416 -2.58 -4.22 33.18
CA PRO A 416 -3.81 -4.99 33.17
C PRO A 416 -4.92 -4.31 32.36
N LEU A 417 -5.62 -5.09 31.52
CA LEU A 417 -6.80 -4.61 30.79
C LEU A 417 -7.84 -4.07 31.77
N ILE A 418 -8.24 -2.82 31.62
CA ILE A 418 -9.34 -2.21 32.36
C ILE A 418 -10.60 -3.01 32.04
N SER A 419 -11.35 -3.39 33.05
CA SER A 419 -12.69 -3.96 32.85
C SER A 419 -13.76 -2.90 33.04
N GLY A 420 -14.76 -2.85 32.16
CA GLY A 420 -15.91 -1.95 32.27
C GLY A 420 -17.19 -2.68 32.71
N ASP A 421 -17.94 -2.10 33.65
CA ASP A 421 -19.29 -2.54 34.02
C ASP A 421 -20.33 -1.55 33.49
N GLY A 422 -21.10 -1.99 32.48
CA GLY A 422 -22.20 -1.26 31.87
C GLY A 422 -23.59 -1.66 32.37
N GLY A 423 -23.72 -2.42 33.47
CA GLY A 423 -24.99 -2.98 33.95
C GLY A 423 -26.08 -1.94 34.30
N ASN A 424 -25.70 -0.67 34.44
CA ASN A 424 -26.61 0.46 34.68
C ASN A 424 -26.85 1.33 33.43
N LEU A 425 -26.46 0.87 32.24
CA LEU A 425 -26.74 1.52 30.96
C LEU A 425 -28.13 1.14 30.45
N THR A 426 -28.81 2.10 29.82
CA THR A 426 -30.08 1.86 29.12
C THR A 426 -29.79 1.66 27.63
N GLY A 427 -29.96 0.42 27.15
CA GLY A 427 -29.85 0.09 25.72
C GLY A 427 -28.45 -0.31 25.23
N GLY A 428 -27.42 -0.33 26.07
CA GLY A 428 -26.05 -0.69 25.65
C GLY A 428 -25.28 -1.51 26.70
N ALA A 429 -24.08 -1.96 26.32
CA ALA A 429 -23.12 -2.69 27.18
C ALA A 429 -21.71 -2.10 27.02
N GLY A 430 -20.92 -2.06 28.10
CA GLY A 430 -19.52 -1.64 28.05
C GLY A 430 -18.61 -2.79 27.62
N VAL A 431 -17.71 -2.55 26.68
CA VAL A 431 -16.65 -3.46 26.24
C VAL A 431 -15.32 -2.70 26.35
N VAL A 432 -14.26 -3.38 26.79
CA VAL A 432 -12.91 -2.81 26.87
C VAL A 432 -11.94 -3.78 26.21
N GLU A 433 -11.13 -3.30 25.29
CA GLU A 433 -10.18 -4.10 24.51
C GLU A 433 -8.80 -3.42 24.50
N LYS A 434 -7.73 -4.21 24.49
CA LYS A 434 -6.35 -3.70 24.32
C LYS A 434 -6.17 -3.26 22.86
N THR A 435 -5.69 -2.04 22.62
CA THR A 435 -5.45 -1.52 21.26
C THR A 435 -3.98 -1.33 20.91
N GLN A 436 -3.09 -1.43 21.90
CA GLN A 436 -1.64 -1.46 21.72
C GLN A 436 -1.01 -2.27 22.85
N LEU A 437 -0.20 -3.29 22.55
CA LEU A 437 0.67 -3.98 23.52
C LEU A 437 2.06 -3.31 23.57
N ALA A 438 2.83 -3.54 24.64
CA ALA A 438 4.26 -3.21 24.67
C ALA A 438 5.04 -4.08 23.66
N ALA A 439 6.03 -3.52 22.96
CA ALA A 439 6.75 -4.19 21.87
C ALA A 439 8.17 -4.67 22.27
N ALA A 440 8.61 -5.82 21.72
CA ALA A 440 9.84 -6.57 22.06
C ALA A 440 11.05 -6.30 21.10
N PRO A 441 12.30 -6.57 21.54
CA PRO A 441 13.55 -6.29 20.81
C PRO A 441 14.01 -7.40 19.82
N ILE A 442 14.94 -7.05 18.90
CA ILE A 442 15.60 -7.95 17.92
C ILE A 442 17.14 -7.93 18.08
N ASN A 443 17.82 -9.05 17.77
CA ASN A 443 19.29 -9.14 17.79
C ASN A 443 19.95 -8.39 16.63
N GLU A 444 21.17 -7.89 16.86
CA GLU A 444 21.99 -7.38 15.76
C GLU A 444 22.48 -8.51 14.86
N LYS A 445 22.29 -8.32 13.56
CA LYS A 445 22.80 -9.21 12.51
C LYS A 445 23.80 -8.44 11.67
N GLN A 446 24.95 -9.04 11.35
CA GLN A 446 25.91 -8.52 10.39
C GLN A 446 26.09 -9.51 9.24
N THR A 447 26.13 -9.04 8.00
CA THR A 447 26.39 -9.88 6.83
C THR A 447 27.85 -9.76 6.40
N VAL A 448 28.53 -10.89 6.23
CA VAL A 448 29.90 -11.02 5.72
C VAL A 448 29.83 -11.58 4.29
N SER A 449 30.42 -10.88 3.33
CA SER A 449 30.44 -11.28 1.92
C SER A 449 31.86 -11.28 1.34
N LEU A 450 32.09 -12.19 0.39
CA LEU A 450 33.31 -12.22 -0.43
C LEU A 450 32.99 -11.66 -1.82
N SER A 451 33.98 -11.01 -2.42
CA SER A 451 33.86 -10.50 -3.79
C SER A 451 33.64 -11.65 -4.81
N PRO A 452 32.79 -11.49 -5.84
CA PRO A 452 32.49 -12.55 -6.81
C PRO A 452 33.69 -13.07 -7.63
N GLY A 453 34.79 -12.32 -7.68
CA GLY A 453 36.04 -12.70 -8.37
C GLY A 453 37.00 -13.59 -7.55
N VAL A 454 36.67 -13.90 -6.29
CA VAL A 454 37.51 -14.73 -5.42
C VAL A 454 37.48 -16.19 -5.90
N THR A 455 38.63 -16.71 -6.31
CA THR A 455 38.77 -18.10 -6.80
C THR A 455 39.58 -19.01 -5.88
N GLY A 456 40.16 -18.45 -4.82
CA GLY A 456 40.99 -19.17 -3.86
C GLY A 456 41.49 -18.30 -2.71
N GLY A 457 42.12 -18.92 -1.70
CA GLY A 457 42.78 -18.23 -0.59
C GLY A 457 42.04 -18.32 0.75
N THR A 458 42.44 -17.46 1.70
CA THR A 458 41.86 -17.38 3.05
C THR A 458 41.65 -15.93 3.48
N PHE A 459 40.71 -15.69 4.38
CA PHE A 459 40.44 -14.40 5.01
C PHE A 459 40.36 -14.52 6.53
N THR A 460 40.34 -13.41 7.26
CA THR A 460 40.08 -13.38 8.71
C THR A 460 39.03 -12.33 9.06
N LEU A 461 38.25 -12.57 10.11
CA LEU A 461 37.35 -11.60 10.74
C LEU A 461 37.95 -11.12 12.07
N THR A 462 37.77 -9.84 12.39
CA THR A 462 38.21 -9.22 13.65
C THR A 462 37.04 -8.56 14.35
N TYR A 463 36.84 -8.88 15.64
CA TYR A 463 35.84 -8.27 16.51
C TYR A 463 36.52 -7.63 17.71
N ALA A 464 36.25 -6.35 17.97
CA ALA A 464 36.77 -5.59 19.12
C ALA A 464 38.27 -5.83 19.43
N GLY A 465 39.10 -5.90 18.37
CA GLY A 465 40.56 -6.08 18.47
C GLY A 465 41.07 -7.53 18.56
N GLN A 466 40.20 -8.55 18.51
CA GLN A 466 40.60 -9.96 18.41
C GLN A 466 40.27 -10.52 17.03
N THR A 467 41.23 -11.25 16.44
CA THR A 467 41.15 -11.76 15.07
C THR A 467 41.02 -13.28 15.07
N THR A 468 40.10 -13.78 14.26
CA THR A 468 39.86 -15.22 14.05
C THR A 468 41.08 -15.91 13.43
N ALA A 469 41.15 -17.24 13.55
CA ALA A 469 42.06 -18.03 12.71
C ALA A 469 41.67 -17.91 11.22
N ALA A 470 42.61 -18.18 10.31
CA ALA A 470 42.37 -18.07 8.87
C ALA A 470 41.17 -18.93 8.41
N ILE A 471 40.17 -18.28 7.83
CA ILE A 471 38.93 -18.85 7.32
C ILE A 471 39.08 -19.06 5.81
N SER A 472 38.69 -20.23 5.30
CA SER A 472 38.78 -20.53 3.86
C SER A 472 37.76 -19.73 3.04
N PHE A 473 38.13 -19.29 1.83
CA PHE A 473 37.20 -18.62 0.90
C PHE A 473 35.94 -19.45 0.58
N ALA A 474 36.00 -20.78 0.72
CA ALA A 474 34.90 -21.71 0.47
C ALA A 474 34.26 -22.26 1.76
N ALA A 475 34.45 -21.59 2.90
CA ALA A 475 33.93 -22.02 4.21
C ALA A 475 32.40 -22.18 4.21
N SER A 476 31.90 -23.16 4.98
CA SER A 476 30.47 -23.26 5.31
C SER A 476 30.11 -22.27 6.42
N SER A 477 28.82 -21.92 6.56
CA SER A 477 28.37 -21.02 7.65
C SER A 477 28.79 -21.52 9.03
N SER A 478 28.74 -22.83 9.27
CA SER A 478 29.21 -23.45 10.52
C SER A 478 30.71 -23.30 10.78
N ALA A 479 31.54 -23.24 9.73
CA ALA A 479 32.97 -23.03 9.88
C ALA A 479 33.30 -21.57 10.21
N VAL A 480 32.47 -20.63 9.73
CA VAL A 480 32.55 -19.20 10.09
C VAL A 480 32.05 -18.98 11.52
N GLU A 481 30.97 -19.66 11.92
CA GLU A 481 30.43 -19.68 13.28
C GLU A 481 31.48 -20.11 14.30
N THR A 482 32.07 -21.31 14.11
CA THR A 482 33.13 -21.81 15.00
C THR A 482 34.32 -20.85 15.08
N ALA A 483 34.73 -20.24 13.95
CA ALA A 483 35.86 -19.32 13.95
C ALA A 483 35.58 -18.04 14.76
N LEU A 484 34.33 -17.55 14.77
CA LEU A 484 33.91 -16.38 15.56
C LEU A 484 33.73 -16.72 17.04
N GLU A 485 33.18 -17.88 17.38
CA GLU A 485 33.02 -18.36 18.77
C GLU A 485 34.36 -18.74 19.44
N ASP A 486 35.40 -19.02 18.66
CA ASP A 486 36.76 -19.21 19.19
C ASP A 486 37.40 -17.90 19.69
N LEU A 487 36.81 -16.73 19.42
CA LEU A 487 37.26 -15.44 19.96
C LEU A 487 36.82 -15.28 21.42
N SER A 488 37.75 -14.91 22.30
CA SER A 488 37.44 -14.79 23.74
C SER A 488 36.48 -13.66 24.13
N ASN A 489 36.10 -12.80 23.17
CA ASN A 489 35.16 -11.69 23.32
C ASN A 489 33.83 -11.91 22.57
N ILE A 490 33.58 -13.11 22.03
CA ILE A 490 32.31 -13.53 21.47
C ILE A 490 31.91 -14.85 22.16
N ASP A 491 30.80 -14.84 22.90
CA ASP A 491 30.34 -16.03 23.64
C ASP A 491 29.40 -16.91 22.80
N ALA A 492 28.53 -16.30 21.99
CA ALA A 492 27.66 -17.03 21.06
C ALA A 492 27.28 -16.18 19.84
N VAL A 493 27.26 -16.81 18.67
CA VAL A 493 26.73 -16.24 17.42
C VAL A 493 25.94 -17.31 16.66
N THR A 494 24.98 -16.92 15.83
CA THR A 494 24.35 -17.83 14.86
C THR A 494 24.71 -17.41 13.46
N VAL A 495 25.33 -18.30 12.67
CA VAL A 495 25.75 -17.98 11.29
C VAL A 495 24.96 -18.78 10.25
N THR A 496 24.31 -18.08 9.32
CA THR A 496 23.54 -18.68 8.21
C THR A 496 24.11 -18.24 6.86
N GLY A 497 24.00 -19.08 5.82
CA GLY A 497 24.53 -18.75 4.47
C GLY A 497 25.09 -19.96 3.71
N ALA A 498 25.36 -19.79 2.40
CA ALA A 498 25.92 -20.83 1.54
C ALA A 498 27.43 -21.01 1.77
N SER A 499 27.99 -22.14 1.33
CA SER A 499 29.45 -22.31 1.35
C SER A 499 30.11 -21.37 0.33
N GLY A 500 31.06 -20.56 0.79
CA GLY A 500 31.62 -19.45 0.01
C GLY A 500 30.90 -18.10 0.16
N GLY A 501 29.88 -18.03 1.02
CA GLY A 501 29.16 -16.82 1.37
C GLY A 501 28.01 -16.48 0.41
N PRO A 502 27.30 -15.37 0.64
CA PRO A 502 27.41 -14.50 1.83
C PRO A 502 26.92 -15.20 3.11
N TRP A 503 27.42 -14.76 4.26
CA TRP A 503 27.08 -15.30 5.58
C TRP A 503 26.44 -14.21 6.45
N ILE A 504 25.31 -14.52 7.09
CA ILE A 504 24.64 -13.66 8.06
C ILE A 504 25.01 -14.14 9.46
N VAL A 505 25.64 -13.28 10.25
CA VAL A 505 26.06 -13.48 11.64
C VAL A 505 25.08 -12.77 12.56
N GLU A 506 24.30 -13.50 13.32
CA GLU A 506 23.44 -12.98 14.39
C GLU A 506 24.19 -13.04 15.72
N PHE A 507 24.36 -11.90 16.39
CA PHE A 507 25.05 -11.83 17.67
C PHE A 507 24.12 -12.22 18.82
N ALA A 508 24.56 -13.22 19.60
CA ALA A 508 23.79 -13.84 20.67
C ALA A 508 24.59 -13.87 21.98
N GLY A 509 24.11 -14.60 22.98
CA GLY A 509 24.77 -14.70 24.29
C GLY A 509 24.97 -13.31 24.92
N SER A 510 26.18 -13.02 25.41
CA SER A 510 26.51 -11.73 26.03
C SER A 510 26.46 -10.51 25.08
N LEU A 511 26.28 -10.72 23.77
CA LEU A 511 26.14 -9.67 22.76
C LEU A 511 24.71 -9.58 22.19
N SER A 512 23.78 -10.40 22.68
CA SER A 512 22.37 -10.34 22.26
C SER A 512 21.76 -8.97 22.53
N ALA A 513 20.90 -8.51 21.61
CA ALA A 513 20.21 -7.22 21.71
C ALA A 513 21.10 -6.01 22.07
N THR A 514 22.40 -6.07 21.77
CA THR A 514 23.32 -4.93 21.85
C THR A 514 23.63 -4.41 20.46
N ASN A 515 23.96 -3.11 20.34
CA ASN A 515 24.59 -2.60 19.14
C ASN A 515 26.08 -3.01 19.19
N VAL A 516 26.45 -3.91 18.31
CA VAL A 516 27.73 -4.60 18.27
C VAL A 516 28.66 -3.88 17.30
N ALA A 517 29.94 -3.75 17.65
CA ALA A 517 30.92 -3.20 16.72
C ALA A 517 30.97 -4.05 15.43
N THR A 518 30.95 -3.41 14.27
CA THR A 518 31.01 -4.10 12.98
C THR A 518 32.28 -4.97 12.90
N LEU A 519 32.13 -6.24 12.49
CA LEU A 519 33.27 -7.11 12.22
C LEU A 519 34.14 -6.47 11.12
N LEU A 520 35.45 -6.52 11.31
CA LEU A 520 36.40 -6.10 10.29
C LEU A 520 36.91 -7.34 9.55
N GLY A 521 36.75 -7.38 8.23
CA GLY A 521 37.30 -8.44 7.39
C GLY A 521 38.68 -8.06 6.87
N ASP A 522 39.62 -9.01 6.90
CA ASP A 522 40.92 -8.93 6.23
C ASP A 522 41.00 -10.03 5.17
N GLY A 523 41.09 -9.60 3.91
CA GLY A 523 41.15 -10.44 2.72
C GLY A 523 42.53 -10.53 2.08
N ASP A 524 43.61 -10.05 2.70
CA ASP A 524 44.94 -9.93 2.09
C ASP A 524 45.52 -11.24 1.54
N ASN A 525 45.01 -12.39 1.99
CA ASN A 525 45.40 -13.73 1.54
C ASN A 525 44.39 -14.37 0.56
N LEU A 526 43.41 -13.62 0.05
CA LEU A 526 42.52 -14.03 -1.04
C LEU A 526 43.19 -13.83 -2.40
N THR A 527 42.75 -14.58 -3.41
CA THR A 527 43.33 -14.52 -4.78
C THR A 527 42.25 -14.30 -5.87
N GLY A 528 42.52 -13.41 -6.83
CA GLY A 528 41.65 -12.93 -7.95
C GLY A 528 42.43 -12.09 -9.01
N ASP A 529 41.77 -11.44 -10.00
CA ASP A 529 42.36 -10.39 -10.90
C ASP A 529 42.58 -9.04 -10.17
N ASP A 530 43.22 -7.95 -10.70
CA ASP A 530 43.60 -6.64 -10.02
C ASP A 530 42.78 -5.32 -10.40
N SER A 531 42.06 -4.61 -9.46
CA SER A 531 41.16 -3.41 -9.69
C SER A 531 41.02 -2.35 -8.59
N GLN A 532 40.47 -1.18 -9.00
CA GLN A 532 39.71 -0.24 -8.15
C GLN A 532 38.36 -0.80 -7.67
N THR A 533 37.98 -0.52 -6.42
CA THR A 533 36.67 -0.84 -5.83
C THR A 533 36.03 0.41 -5.18
N LEU A 534 34.74 0.61 -5.46
CA LEU A 534 33.86 1.54 -4.74
C LEU A 534 32.80 0.70 -4.04
N THR A 535 32.87 0.67 -2.71
CA THR A 535 31.97 -0.13 -1.87
C THR A 535 30.90 0.77 -1.28
N ILE A 536 29.64 0.35 -1.40
CA ILE A 536 28.46 1.09 -0.94
C ILE A 536 27.77 0.26 0.13
N THR A 537 27.65 0.83 1.33
CA THR A 537 26.99 0.18 2.46
C THR A 537 25.90 1.09 3.01
N THR A 538 24.66 0.59 3.07
CA THR A 538 23.59 1.27 3.80
C THR A 538 23.83 1.07 5.29
N THR A 539 24.11 2.15 6.01
CA THR A 539 24.38 2.13 7.46
C THR A 539 23.12 2.43 8.28
N ILE A 540 22.15 3.13 7.68
CA ILE A 540 20.81 3.33 8.23
C ILE A 540 19.80 3.10 7.11
N ALA A 541 18.90 2.14 7.28
CA ALA A 541 17.77 1.98 6.36
C ALA A 541 16.72 3.07 6.62
N ALA A 542 16.04 3.49 5.55
CA ALA A 542 14.87 4.35 5.69
C ALA A 542 13.75 3.60 6.43
N THR A 543 13.12 4.28 7.40
CA THR A 543 11.91 3.82 8.10
C THR A 543 10.90 4.95 8.15
N GLY A 544 9.66 4.65 8.53
CA GLY A 544 8.66 5.70 8.73
C GLY A 544 7.23 5.27 8.44
N PRO A 545 6.28 6.20 8.61
CA PRO A 545 4.84 5.89 8.62
C PRO A 545 4.29 5.45 7.26
N HIS A 546 5.14 5.48 6.22
CA HIS A 546 4.78 5.19 4.85
C HIS A 546 5.39 3.91 4.29
N HIS A 547 6.06 3.11 5.13
CA HIS A 547 6.79 1.91 4.71
C HIS A 547 5.97 0.64 4.96
N TRP A 548 5.52 -0.04 3.91
CA TRP A 548 4.87 -1.36 4.02
C TRP A 548 5.78 -2.36 4.75
N SER A 549 7.07 -2.35 4.40
CA SER A 549 8.07 -3.30 4.90
C SER A 549 8.56 -2.98 6.31
N ASP A 550 8.07 -1.92 6.95
CA ASP A 550 8.43 -1.58 8.32
C ASP A 550 7.47 -2.31 9.28
N PRO A 551 7.96 -3.28 10.08
CA PRO A 551 7.14 -4.01 11.04
C PRO A 551 6.35 -3.09 11.97
N ALA A 552 6.90 -1.92 12.33
CA ALA A 552 6.27 -0.99 13.26
C ALA A 552 5.00 -0.35 12.70
N ASN A 553 4.74 -0.44 11.39
CA ASN A 553 3.49 0.03 10.81
C ASN A 553 2.34 -0.97 10.90
N TRP A 554 2.57 -2.18 11.43
CA TRP A 554 1.57 -3.23 11.57
C TRP A 554 1.19 -3.46 13.03
N ASP A 555 -0.08 -3.78 13.26
CA ASP A 555 -0.61 -4.12 14.59
C ASP A 555 0.12 -5.29 15.27
N GLN A 556 0.60 -6.26 14.48
CA GLN A 556 1.39 -7.40 14.94
C GLN A 556 2.88 -7.10 15.08
N ASN A 557 3.33 -5.87 14.82
CA ASN A 557 4.74 -5.50 14.77
C ASN A 557 5.58 -6.43 13.87
N ALA A 558 4.97 -6.89 12.79
CA ALA A 558 5.53 -7.83 11.82
C ALA A 558 4.91 -7.53 10.45
N VAL A 559 5.70 -7.67 9.39
CA VAL A 559 5.21 -7.49 8.02
C VAL A 559 4.36 -8.70 7.62
N PRO A 560 3.24 -8.53 6.92
CA PRO A 560 2.42 -9.62 6.42
C PRO A 560 3.23 -10.65 5.61
N VAL A 561 3.00 -11.93 5.90
CA VAL A 561 3.67 -13.07 5.26
C VAL A 561 2.70 -13.92 4.44
N HIS A 562 3.20 -14.98 3.77
CA HIS A 562 2.38 -15.88 2.98
C HIS A 562 1.18 -16.44 3.78
N GLY A 563 -0.01 -16.39 3.17
CA GLY A 563 -1.26 -16.86 3.76
C GLY A 563 -1.90 -15.91 4.78
N ALA A 564 -1.33 -14.72 5.02
CA ALA A 564 -1.91 -13.72 5.92
C ALA A 564 -3.19 -13.09 5.37
N ASP A 565 -4.06 -12.66 6.27
CA ASP A 565 -5.15 -11.74 5.96
C ASP A 565 -4.69 -10.32 6.31
N VAL A 566 -4.84 -9.37 5.40
CA VAL A 566 -4.41 -7.98 5.60
C VAL A 566 -5.62 -7.07 5.56
N ARG A 567 -5.70 -6.14 6.50
CA ARG A 567 -6.71 -5.09 6.55
C ARG A 567 -6.09 -3.71 6.69
N ILE A 568 -6.52 -2.79 5.83
CA ILE A 568 -6.10 -1.39 5.84
C ILE A 568 -7.35 -0.54 6.06
N GLU A 569 -7.47 0.06 7.24
CA GLU A 569 -8.66 0.78 7.65
C GLU A 569 -8.37 1.91 8.65
N ASN A 570 -9.29 2.87 8.77
CA ASN A 570 -9.27 3.94 9.78
C ASN A 570 -7.96 4.73 9.86
N SER A 571 -7.25 4.87 8.75
CA SER A 571 -5.96 5.55 8.69
C SER A 571 -5.89 6.49 7.48
N ALA A 572 -5.20 7.61 7.68
CA ALA A 572 -4.81 8.52 6.60
C ALA A 572 -3.32 8.35 6.22
N SER A 573 -2.60 7.47 6.91
CA SER A 573 -1.19 7.20 6.67
C SER A 573 -1.01 6.41 5.38
N SER A 574 -0.46 7.07 4.37
CA SER A 574 -0.25 6.47 3.05
C SER A 574 0.81 5.36 3.08
N LEU A 575 0.70 4.38 2.20
CA LEU A 575 1.72 3.35 1.93
C LEU A 575 2.47 3.70 0.65
N LEU A 576 3.67 4.25 0.78
CA LEU A 576 4.43 4.83 -0.33
C LEU A 576 5.76 4.11 -0.60
N TYR A 577 6.33 3.43 0.41
CA TYR A 577 7.66 2.85 0.35
C TYR A 577 7.65 1.39 0.83
N GLY A 578 8.71 0.64 0.51
CA GLY A 578 8.78 -0.79 0.84
C GLY A 578 7.76 -1.64 0.08
N LEU A 579 7.37 -1.20 -1.12
CA LEU A 579 6.23 -1.71 -1.88
C LEU A 579 6.51 -2.99 -2.67
N ASP A 580 7.76 -3.46 -2.73
CA ASP A 580 8.13 -4.68 -3.44
C ASP A 580 8.08 -5.89 -2.50
N GLN A 581 7.00 -6.68 -2.61
CA GLN A 581 6.74 -7.91 -1.86
C GLN A 581 6.26 -9.02 -2.80
N ALA A 582 6.75 -9.04 -4.05
CA ALA A 582 6.23 -9.89 -5.11
C ALA A 582 6.28 -11.39 -4.81
N SER A 583 7.14 -11.82 -3.87
CA SER A 583 7.24 -13.22 -3.41
C SER A 583 6.21 -13.62 -2.36
N VAL A 584 5.40 -12.69 -1.86
CA VAL A 584 4.39 -12.94 -0.82
C VAL A 584 3.01 -13.10 -1.46
N THR A 585 2.29 -14.15 -1.05
CA THR A 585 0.90 -14.39 -1.46
C THR A 585 0.01 -14.34 -0.22
N LEU A 586 -0.81 -13.30 -0.12
CA LEU A 586 -1.80 -13.09 0.92
C LEU A 586 -3.06 -13.92 0.64
N SER A 587 -3.73 -14.33 1.71
CA SER A 587 -5.06 -14.90 1.61
C SER A 587 -6.08 -13.82 1.27
N SER A 588 -6.02 -12.68 1.96
CA SER A 588 -6.86 -11.53 1.62
C SER A 588 -6.15 -10.19 1.82
N LEU A 589 -6.51 -9.21 0.99
CA LEU A 589 -6.16 -7.80 1.13
C LEU A 589 -7.45 -6.96 1.13
N ASP A 590 -7.87 -6.54 2.32
CA ASP A 590 -9.05 -5.71 2.56
C ASP A 590 -8.64 -4.25 2.78
N VAL A 591 -8.83 -3.37 1.81
CA VAL A 591 -8.69 -1.91 1.96
C VAL A 591 -10.08 -1.31 2.19
N ARG A 592 -10.38 -0.87 3.42
CA ARG A 592 -11.71 -0.36 3.80
C ARG A 592 -11.92 1.08 3.32
N ALA A 593 -13.19 1.49 3.17
CA ALA A 593 -13.53 2.86 2.79
C ALA A 593 -13.07 3.93 3.80
N SER A 594 -12.81 3.54 5.05
CA SER A 594 -12.28 4.43 6.09
C SER A 594 -10.79 4.74 5.94
N PHE A 595 -10.07 4.03 5.08
CA PHE A 595 -8.71 4.38 4.70
C PHE A 595 -8.72 5.52 3.67
N THR A 596 -8.05 6.62 3.98
CA THR A 596 -8.03 7.84 3.16
C THR A 596 -6.64 8.23 2.65
N GLY A 597 -5.60 7.52 3.08
CA GLY A 597 -4.25 7.65 2.52
C GLY A 597 -4.15 7.04 1.12
N SER A 598 -2.99 7.17 0.48
CA SER A 598 -2.69 6.53 -0.82
C SER A 598 -1.95 5.21 -0.64
N ILE A 599 -2.13 4.27 -1.56
CA ILE A 599 -1.26 3.11 -1.74
C ILE A 599 -0.54 3.26 -3.09
N GLY A 600 0.78 3.28 -3.04
CA GLY A 600 1.62 3.54 -4.21
C GLY A 600 1.98 5.01 -4.41
N LEU A 601 2.98 5.23 -5.26
CA LEU A 601 3.47 6.55 -5.65
C LEU A 601 2.88 6.95 -7.01
N ALA A 602 2.74 8.25 -7.26
CA ALA A 602 2.42 8.76 -8.58
C ALA A 602 3.61 8.59 -9.54
N ASP A 603 3.35 8.50 -10.86
CA ASP A 603 4.42 8.31 -11.87
C ASP A 603 5.34 9.53 -12.01
N MET A 604 4.85 10.70 -11.61
CA MET A 604 5.60 11.95 -11.57
C MET A 604 5.69 12.44 -10.14
N HIS A 605 6.92 12.67 -9.69
CA HIS A 605 7.20 13.30 -8.41
C HIS A 605 6.82 14.78 -8.44
N SER A 606 6.47 15.35 -7.28
CA SER A 606 6.06 16.75 -7.13
C SER A 606 7.14 17.76 -7.55
N ALA A 607 8.41 17.34 -7.50
CA ALA A 607 9.56 18.12 -7.98
C ALA A 607 9.76 18.07 -9.51
N GLY A 608 8.90 17.38 -10.26
CA GLY A 608 8.85 17.40 -11.73
C GLY A 608 9.68 16.33 -12.44
N PHE A 609 10.11 15.28 -11.73
CA PHE A 609 10.82 14.15 -12.32
C PHE A 609 9.99 12.87 -12.32
N HIS A 610 10.31 11.93 -13.21
CA HIS A 610 9.69 10.60 -13.24
C HIS A 610 10.10 9.80 -12.00
N GLU A 611 9.14 9.24 -11.29
CA GLU A 611 9.41 8.46 -10.09
C GLU A 611 10.35 7.29 -10.39
N TYR A 612 11.36 7.13 -9.54
CA TYR A 612 12.38 6.08 -9.68
C TYR A 612 12.12 4.90 -8.75
N LEU A 613 11.36 5.11 -7.68
CA LEU A 613 10.90 4.07 -6.76
C LEU A 613 9.76 3.25 -7.38
N PRO A 614 9.50 2.03 -6.86
CA PRO A 614 8.30 1.28 -7.21
C PRO A 614 7.04 2.11 -6.99
N THR A 615 6.15 2.17 -7.98
CA THR A 615 4.92 2.97 -7.94
C THR A 615 3.70 2.17 -7.49
N HIS A 616 3.77 0.84 -7.54
CA HIS A 616 2.70 -0.09 -7.19
C HIS A 616 3.14 -0.96 -6.01
N LEU A 617 2.20 -1.31 -5.13
CA LEU A 617 2.40 -2.38 -4.14
C LEU A 617 2.38 -3.71 -4.89
N ALA A 618 3.56 -4.28 -5.11
CA ALA A 618 3.75 -5.59 -5.73
C ALA A 618 3.59 -6.66 -4.65
N ILE A 619 2.41 -7.29 -4.59
CA ILE A 619 2.11 -8.36 -3.64
C ILE A 619 0.98 -9.24 -4.18
N GLY A 620 1.13 -10.56 -4.11
CA GLY A 620 0.06 -11.46 -4.47
C GLY A 620 -1.05 -11.49 -3.41
N ALA A 621 -2.31 -11.50 -3.81
CA ALA A 621 -3.43 -11.75 -2.92
C ALA A 621 -4.54 -12.56 -3.61
N THR A 622 -5.06 -13.59 -2.94
CA THR A 622 -6.12 -14.43 -3.53
C THR A 622 -7.48 -13.74 -3.56
N THR A 623 -7.75 -12.91 -2.56
CA THR A 623 -8.95 -12.07 -2.45
C THR A 623 -8.54 -10.63 -2.21
N VAL A 624 -9.03 -9.70 -3.03
CA VAL A 624 -8.78 -8.26 -2.86
C VAL A 624 -10.11 -7.55 -2.76
N ARG A 625 -10.33 -6.80 -1.67
CA ARG A 625 -11.56 -6.04 -1.42
C ARG A 625 -11.22 -4.58 -1.17
N LEU A 626 -11.78 -3.69 -1.99
CA LEU A 626 -11.45 -2.27 -1.96
C LEU A 626 -12.70 -1.43 -1.71
N GLY A 627 -12.64 -0.54 -0.71
CA GLY A 627 -13.68 0.44 -0.42
C GLY A 627 -14.93 -0.12 0.24
N GLU A 628 -14.86 -1.27 0.91
CA GLU A 628 -15.98 -1.80 1.69
C GLU A 628 -16.14 -1.04 3.01
N GLY A 629 -17.39 -0.74 3.41
CA GLY A 629 -17.71 -0.09 4.69
C GLY A 629 -17.95 1.43 4.59
N GLU A 630 -18.02 2.10 5.75
CA GLU A 630 -18.21 3.55 5.85
C GLU A 630 -16.88 4.30 5.60
N GLY A 631 -16.94 5.41 4.85
CA GLY A 631 -15.80 6.28 4.60
C GLY A 631 -15.75 6.85 3.18
N SER A 632 -14.82 7.77 2.93
CA SER A 632 -14.67 8.43 1.62
C SER A 632 -13.87 7.61 0.59
N GLY A 633 -13.23 6.52 1.02
CA GLY A 633 -12.30 5.74 0.22
C GLY A 633 -10.97 6.46 0.00
N SER A 634 -9.98 5.68 -0.41
CA SER A 634 -8.66 6.19 -0.79
C SER A 634 -8.72 6.86 -2.17
N PRO A 635 -8.02 7.99 -2.37
CA PRO A 635 -7.93 8.64 -3.66
C PRO A 635 -6.98 7.95 -4.64
N GLN A 636 -6.16 6.98 -4.18
CA GLN A 636 -5.20 6.27 -5.00
C GLN A 636 -4.84 4.92 -4.35
N ILE A 637 -5.11 3.83 -5.06
CA ILE A 637 -4.73 2.47 -4.70
C ILE A 637 -4.07 1.83 -5.92
N ARG A 638 -2.75 1.67 -5.90
CA ARG A 638 -1.97 1.04 -6.98
C ARG A 638 -1.47 -0.34 -6.53
N LEU A 639 -1.97 -1.40 -7.16
CA LEU A 639 -1.66 -2.79 -6.80
C LEU A 639 -1.11 -3.55 -8.01
N ASP A 640 -0.07 -4.34 -7.78
CA ASP A 640 0.43 -5.35 -8.71
C ASP A 640 0.34 -6.72 -8.05
N ASN A 641 -0.61 -7.53 -8.50
CA ASN A 641 -0.87 -8.86 -7.97
C ASN A 641 0.02 -9.94 -8.62
N GLY A 642 0.93 -9.55 -9.51
CA GLY A 642 1.88 -10.44 -10.17
C GLY A 642 1.20 -11.58 -10.92
N THR A 643 1.66 -12.80 -10.66
CA THR A 643 1.17 -14.04 -11.29
C THR A 643 0.15 -14.80 -10.44
N GLU A 644 -0.25 -14.24 -9.30
CA GLU A 644 -1.17 -14.91 -8.38
C GLU A 644 -2.62 -14.75 -8.83
N GLN A 645 -3.41 -15.82 -8.69
CA GLN A 645 -4.84 -15.78 -8.96
C GLN A 645 -5.53 -14.87 -7.94
N ALA A 646 -6.28 -13.88 -8.42
CA ALA A 646 -7.04 -12.95 -7.59
C ALA A 646 -8.52 -12.91 -7.96
N THR A 647 -9.36 -12.82 -6.93
CA THR A 647 -10.72 -12.28 -7.03
C THR A 647 -10.72 -10.87 -6.45
N VAL A 648 -10.89 -9.87 -7.30
CA VAL A 648 -10.83 -8.44 -6.94
C VAL A 648 -12.24 -7.85 -6.94
N THR A 649 -12.62 -7.17 -5.87
CA THR A 649 -13.91 -6.48 -5.75
C THR A 649 -13.72 -5.05 -5.27
N VAL A 650 -14.18 -4.08 -6.07
CA VAL A 650 -14.18 -2.65 -5.76
C VAL A 650 -15.61 -2.23 -5.40
N PHE A 651 -15.86 -2.02 -4.12
CA PHE A 651 -17.16 -1.60 -3.60
C PHE A 651 -17.40 -0.11 -3.77
N ASN A 652 -16.41 0.71 -3.39
CA ASN A 652 -16.43 2.17 -3.49
C ASN A 652 -15.01 2.75 -3.42
N ALA A 653 -14.39 3.01 -4.56
CA ALA A 653 -13.12 3.75 -4.59
C ALA A 653 -13.35 5.25 -4.32
N GLY A 654 -12.37 5.92 -3.71
CA GLY A 654 -12.43 7.36 -3.49
C GLY A 654 -12.34 8.17 -4.80
N SER A 655 -12.35 9.50 -4.69
CA SER A 655 -12.12 10.37 -5.85
C SER A 655 -10.64 10.30 -6.26
N PRO A 656 -10.31 10.07 -7.54
CA PRO A 656 -8.92 9.95 -7.98
C PRO A 656 -8.09 11.16 -7.59
N ALA A 657 -6.85 10.91 -7.15
CA ALA A 657 -5.91 11.95 -6.70
C ALA A 657 -5.54 12.97 -7.80
N SER A 658 -5.77 12.65 -9.07
CA SER A 658 -5.57 13.56 -10.20
C SER A 658 -6.79 13.57 -11.13
N THR A 659 -6.98 14.67 -11.86
CA THR A 659 -8.10 14.83 -12.81
C THR A 659 -8.00 13.93 -14.05
N ALA A 660 -6.88 13.24 -14.24
CA ALA A 660 -6.66 12.32 -15.36
C ALA A 660 -6.32 10.88 -14.90
N GLY A 661 -6.35 10.60 -13.60
CA GLY A 661 -5.97 9.32 -13.01
C GLY A 661 -7.17 8.47 -12.58
N TYR A 662 -6.86 7.27 -12.11
CA TYR A 662 -7.84 6.33 -11.55
C TYR A 662 -7.62 6.21 -10.04
N ALA A 663 -8.71 6.03 -9.29
CA ALA A 663 -8.62 5.85 -7.85
C ALA A 663 -8.07 4.46 -7.51
N VAL A 664 -8.29 3.47 -8.37
CA VAL A 664 -7.67 2.15 -8.29
C VAL A 664 -6.94 1.88 -9.61
N GLU A 665 -5.67 1.49 -9.52
CA GLU A 665 -4.91 0.90 -10.62
C GLU A 665 -4.52 -0.53 -10.21
N TRP A 666 -4.81 -1.49 -11.08
CA TRP A 666 -4.58 -2.90 -10.78
C TRP A 666 -3.89 -3.61 -11.94
N ILE A 667 -2.95 -4.49 -11.60
CA ILE A 667 -2.18 -5.34 -12.53
C ILE A 667 -2.22 -6.77 -12.00
N GLY A 668 -2.34 -7.75 -12.90
CA GLY A 668 -2.31 -9.16 -12.56
C GLY A 668 -2.41 -10.06 -13.79
N THR A 669 -1.51 -11.03 -13.91
CA THR A 669 -1.30 -11.80 -15.15
C THR A 669 -1.83 -13.24 -15.11
N HIS A 670 -2.39 -13.67 -13.98
CA HIS A 670 -2.99 -15.00 -13.86
C HIS A 670 -4.27 -15.13 -14.72
N GLU A 671 -4.38 -16.24 -15.47
CA GLU A 671 -5.47 -16.43 -16.43
C GLU A 671 -6.88 -16.51 -15.81
N GLN A 672 -6.98 -16.88 -14.53
CA GLN A 672 -8.24 -17.02 -13.78
C GLN A 672 -8.60 -15.82 -12.90
N ASN A 673 -8.01 -14.64 -13.15
CA ASN A 673 -8.34 -13.45 -12.37
C ASN A 673 -9.77 -12.99 -12.64
N GLY A 674 -10.47 -12.56 -11.59
CA GLY A 674 -11.80 -11.95 -11.68
C GLY A 674 -11.81 -10.54 -11.11
N LEU A 675 -12.49 -9.61 -11.79
CA LEU A 675 -12.67 -8.24 -11.31
C LEU A 675 -14.15 -7.86 -11.29
N THR A 676 -14.61 -7.32 -10.16
CA THR A 676 -15.96 -6.74 -10.00
C THR A 676 -15.86 -5.30 -9.51
N VAL A 677 -16.56 -4.37 -10.17
CA VAL A 677 -16.56 -2.94 -9.82
C VAL A 677 -17.99 -2.45 -9.61
N TYR A 678 -18.33 -2.05 -8.39
CA TYR A 678 -19.62 -1.46 -8.04
C TYR A 678 -19.61 0.06 -8.11
N LYS A 679 -18.53 0.71 -7.66
CA LYS A 679 -18.41 2.16 -7.66
C LYS A 679 -16.95 2.60 -7.57
N GLY A 680 -16.56 3.60 -8.36
CA GLY A 680 -15.21 4.15 -8.42
C GLY A 680 -14.65 4.25 -9.84
N THR A 681 -13.45 4.82 -9.94
CA THR A 681 -12.66 4.85 -11.18
C THR A 681 -11.54 3.81 -11.09
N VAL A 682 -11.49 2.88 -12.03
CA VAL A 682 -10.55 1.74 -12.03
C VAL A 682 -9.80 1.68 -13.35
N GLY A 683 -8.48 1.66 -13.30
CA GLY A 683 -7.59 1.38 -14.43
C GLY A 683 -6.96 0.00 -14.29
N VAL A 684 -6.92 -0.77 -15.37
CA VAL A 684 -6.27 -2.09 -15.42
C VAL A 684 -5.12 -2.01 -16.41
N ALA A 685 -3.89 -2.29 -15.94
CA ALA A 685 -2.64 -2.23 -16.71
C ALA A 685 -2.56 -1.01 -17.65
N ILE A 686 -2.64 0.19 -17.08
CA ILE A 686 -2.75 1.43 -17.85
C ILE A 686 -1.41 1.93 -18.42
N GLY A 687 -0.29 1.46 -17.86
CA GLY A 687 1.05 1.77 -18.32
C GLY A 687 1.41 1.02 -19.61
N GLY A 688 2.25 1.61 -20.45
CA GLY A 688 2.62 1.04 -21.76
C GLY A 688 3.48 -0.24 -21.70
N ASP A 689 4.01 -0.57 -20.52
CA ASP A 689 4.81 -1.76 -20.21
C ASP A 689 4.08 -2.74 -19.26
N GLN A 690 2.83 -2.46 -18.92
CA GLN A 690 2.02 -3.26 -18.02
C GLN A 690 1.13 -4.21 -18.82
N SER A 691 0.85 -5.39 -18.26
CA SER A 691 -0.07 -6.38 -18.84
C SER A 691 -1.00 -6.94 -17.76
N ALA A 692 -2.20 -7.34 -18.14
CA ALA A 692 -3.12 -8.02 -17.25
C ALA A 692 -4.00 -9.05 -17.97
N VAL A 693 -4.47 -10.03 -17.22
CA VAL A 693 -5.43 -11.02 -17.70
C VAL A 693 -6.62 -11.04 -16.76
N LEU A 694 -7.83 -11.06 -17.31
CA LEU A 694 -9.09 -11.19 -16.60
C LEU A 694 -9.91 -12.31 -17.26
N ALA A 695 -10.18 -13.41 -16.54
CA ALA A 695 -11.16 -14.39 -16.99
C ALA A 695 -12.56 -13.76 -17.04
N THR A 696 -12.90 -12.97 -16.01
CA THR A 696 -14.21 -12.34 -15.89
C THR A 696 -14.10 -10.89 -15.42
N LEU A 697 -14.84 -9.99 -16.05
CA LEU A 697 -15.03 -8.60 -15.63
C LEU A 697 -16.53 -8.32 -15.41
N ASP A 698 -16.91 -7.92 -14.21
CA ASP A 698 -18.24 -7.42 -13.88
C ASP A 698 -18.18 -5.91 -13.56
N VAL A 699 -18.80 -5.09 -14.40
CA VAL A 699 -18.99 -3.66 -14.15
C VAL A 699 -20.44 -3.43 -13.72
N SER A 700 -20.63 -3.28 -12.42
CA SER A 700 -21.91 -3.11 -11.77
C SER A 700 -22.10 -1.66 -11.26
N PHE A 701 -23.10 -1.46 -10.40
CA PHE A 701 -23.42 -0.16 -9.80
C PHE A 701 -23.87 -0.36 -8.35
N LEU A 702 -23.77 0.69 -7.53
CA LEU A 702 -24.23 0.69 -6.14
C LEU A 702 -25.48 1.56 -5.94
N SER A 703 -25.46 2.78 -6.46
CA SER A 703 -26.46 3.83 -6.36
C SER A 703 -26.96 4.37 -7.72
N SER A 704 -26.10 4.49 -8.71
CA SER A 704 -26.37 5.07 -10.03
C SER A 704 -25.88 4.14 -11.14
N ARG A 705 -26.81 3.68 -11.97
CA ARG A 705 -26.50 2.83 -13.13
C ARG A 705 -25.63 3.52 -14.18
N GLN A 706 -25.54 4.84 -14.19
CA GLN A 706 -24.81 5.60 -15.20
C GLN A 706 -23.45 6.11 -14.71
N ALA A 707 -23.35 6.52 -13.44
CA ALA A 707 -22.23 7.35 -12.98
C ALA A 707 -21.36 6.70 -11.89
N ASP A 708 -21.72 5.51 -11.38
CA ASP A 708 -20.99 4.95 -10.25
C ASP A 708 -19.63 4.38 -10.63
N ALA A 709 -19.54 3.68 -11.77
CA ALA A 709 -18.33 2.96 -12.16
C ALA A 709 -17.78 3.49 -13.49
N LEU A 710 -16.48 3.74 -13.51
CA LEU A 710 -15.69 3.96 -14.73
C LEU A 710 -14.54 2.95 -14.72
N VAL A 711 -14.47 2.09 -15.73
CA VAL A 711 -13.39 1.10 -15.86
C VAL A 711 -12.66 1.33 -17.18
N TYR A 712 -11.33 1.39 -17.11
CA TYR A 712 -10.45 1.47 -18.27
C TYR A 712 -9.51 0.27 -18.32
N LEU A 713 -9.53 -0.46 -19.44
CA LEU A 713 -8.61 -1.55 -19.72
C LEU A 713 -7.53 -1.04 -20.69
N GLY A 714 -6.26 -1.15 -20.28
CA GLY A 714 -5.10 -0.72 -21.06
C GLY A 714 -4.82 -1.59 -22.30
N ASP A 715 -3.71 -1.29 -22.97
CA ASP A 715 -3.38 -1.85 -24.29
C ASP A 715 -3.19 -3.38 -24.21
N ASP A 716 -2.45 -3.89 -23.21
CA ASP A 716 -2.13 -5.33 -23.07
C ASP A 716 -2.99 -6.02 -21.99
N VAL A 717 -4.31 -5.80 -22.06
CA VAL A 717 -5.29 -6.45 -21.17
C VAL A 717 -6.10 -7.50 -21.92
N THR A 718 -5.83 -8.77 -21.65
CA THR A 718 -6.66 -9.87 -22.15
C THR A 718 -7.87 -10.07 -21.25
N VAL A 719 -9.07 -10.11 -21.82
CA VAL A 719 -10.31 -10.32 -21.07
C VAL A 719 -11.21 -11.38 -21.73
N GLY A 720 -11.69 -12.34 -20.93
CA GLY A 720 -12.62 -13.37 -21.36
C GLY A 720 -14.06 -12.86 -21.42
N ASP A 721 -14.80 -13.03 -20.33
CA ASP A 721 -16.21 -12.67 -20.23
C ASP A 721 -16.41 -11.32 -19.54
N ILE A 722 -17.20 -10.44 -20.17
CA ILE A 722 -17.57 -9.13 -19.63
C ILE A 722 -19.08 -9.08 -19.39
N VAL A 723 -19.47 -8.77 -18.15
CA VAL A 723 -20.85 -8.42 -17.78
C VAL A 723 -20.88 -6.97 -17.32
N LYS A 724 -21.65 -6.14 -18.01
CA LYS A 724 -21.83 -4.74 -17.68
C LYS A 724 -23.29 -4.45 -17.33
N ASN A 725 -23.52 -4.11 -16.06
CA ASN A 725 -24.81 -3.72 -15.53
C ASN A 725 -24.97 -2.20 -15.36
N GLY A 726 -23.88 -1.43 -15.47
CA GLY A 726 -23.89 0.03 -15.40
C GLY A 726 -22.52 0.67 -15.65
N GLY A 727 -22.46 1.99 -15.51
CA GLY A 727 -21.25 2.79 -15.60
C GLY A 727 -20.71 3.00 -17.01
N GLU A 728 -19.43 3.32 -17.12
CA GLU A 728 -18.67 3.47 -18.37
C GLU A 728 -17.53 2.43 -18.40
N LEU A 729 -17.34 1.78 -19.54
CA LEU A 729 -16.26 0.82 -19.76
C LEU A 729 -15.51 1.21 -21.04
N ILE A 730 -14.22 1.46 -20.92
CA ILE A 730 -13.33 1.77 -22.04
C ILE A 730 -12.33 0.64 -22.15
N ILE A 731 -12.22 0.05 -23.33
CA ILE A 731 -11.31 -1.04 -23.64
C ILE A 731 -10.39 -0.55 -24.75
N ALA A 732 -9.09 -0.47 -24.49
CA ALA A 732 -8.12 -0.06 -25.50
C ALA A 732 -8.05 -1.06 -26.66
N GLY A 733 -8.26 -2.35 -26.36
CA GLY A 733 -8.48 -3.43 -27.31
C GLY A 733 -7.25 -3.74 -28.16
N ARG A 734 -6.07 -3.83 -27.54
CA ARG A 734 -4.79 -4.09 -28.22
C ARG A 734 -4.05 -5.28 -27.61
N SER A 735 -4.77 -6.20 -26.97
CA SER A 735 -4.18 -7.39 -26.33
C SER A 735 -3.73 -8.43 -27.36
N GLY A 736 -4.24 -8.35 -28.59
CA GLY A 736 -4.02 -9.35 -29.63
C GLY A 736 -4.89 -10.60 -29.46
N THR A 737 -5.85 -10.57 -28.53
CA THR A 737 -6.79 -11.66 -28.25
C THR A 737 -8.23 -11.13 -28.30
N ASP A 738 -9.11 -11.85 -29.00
CA ASP A 738 -10.52 -11.49 -29.07
C ASP A 738 -11.23 -11.71 -27.72
N ILE A 739 -12.17 -10.83 -27.40
CA ILE A 739 -12.99 -10.90 -26.18
C ILE A 739 -14.04 -12.00 -26.36
N ALA A 740 -14.11 -12.95 -25.42
CA ALA A 740 -14.99 -14.11 -25.53
C ALA A 740 -16.48 -13.72 -25.48
N SER A 741 -16.87 -12.88 -24.52
CA SER A 741 -18.24 -12.38 -24.49
C SER A 741 -18.38 -11.01 -23.86
N ILE A 742 -19.32 -10.22 -24.36
CA ILE A 742 -19.75 -8.97 -23.74
C ILE A 742 -21.27 -8.96 -23.63
N ARG A 743 -21.79 -8.89 -22.40
CA ARG A 743 -23.19 -8.60 -22.11
C ARG A 743 -23.32 -7.24 -21.46
N SER A 744 -24.03 -6.31 -22.09
CA SER A 744 -24.28 -4.96 -21.56
C SER A 744 -25.76 -4.70 -21.37
N THR A 745 -26.17 -4.18 -20.22
CA THR A 745 -27.58 -3.87 -19.90
C THR A 745 -27.87 -2.39 -19.69
N ALA A 746 -26.84 -1.55 -19.56
CA ALA A 746 -26.94 -0.10 -19.42
C ALA A 746 -25.56 0.58 -19.56
N GLY A 747 -25.57 1.92 -19.63
CA GLY A 747 -24.35 2.72 -19.61
C GLY A 747 -23.64 2.78 -20.96
N GLU A 748 -22.34 3.01 -20.93
CA GLU A 748 -21.52 3.16 -22.14
C GLU A 748 -20.37 2.14 -22.18
N VAL A 749 -20.12 1.57 -23.36
CA VAL A 749 -18.93 0.78 -23.67
C VAL A 749 -18.23 1.36 -24.89
N GLN A 750 -16.92 1.55 -24.80
CA GLN A 750 -16.08 1.87 -25.95
C GLN A 750 -15.03 0.78 -26.13
N LEU A 751 -15.16 0.00 -27.20
CA LEU A 751 -14.12 -0.97 -27.61
C LEU A 751 -13.29 -0.34 -28.73
N ARG A 752 -11.99 -0.13 -28.49
CA ARG A 752 -11.05 0.49 -29.42
C ARG A 752 -10.10 -0.57 -30.00
N GLY A 753 -9.08 -0.11 -30.74
CA GLY A 753 -7.95 -0.97 -31.12
C GLY A 753 -8.27 -1.98 -32.23
N GLU A 754 -7.88 -3.23 -32.00
CA GLU A 754 -7.80 -4.34 -32.95
C GLU A 754 -8.42 -5.65 -32.40
N ASP A 755 -8.70 -5.75 -31.10
CA ASP A 755 -9.32 -6.94 -30.50
C ASP A 755 -10.78 -7.09 -30.94
N GLY A 756 -11.18 -8.30 -31.34
CA GLY A 756 -12.55 -8.64 -31.72
C GLY A 756 -13.46 -8.97 -30.54
N VAL A 757 -14.71 -9.31 -30.85
CA VAL A 757 -15.68 -9.82 -29.87
C VAL A 757 -16.32 -11.07 -30.45
N GLU A 758 -16.17 -12.20 -29.76
CA GLU A 758 -16.78 -13.44 -30.18
C GLU A 758 -18.29 -13.38 -29.99
N SER A 759 -18.80 -13.06 -28.79
CA SER A 759 -20.24 -12.97 -28.51
C SER A 759 -20.66 -11.63 -27.89
N LEU A 760 -21.65 -10.96 -28.50
CA LEU A 760 -22.16 -9.66 -28.04
C LEU A 760 -23.66 -9.73 -27.75
N ILE A 761 -24.05 -9.34 -26.53
CA ILE A 761 -25.44 -9.18 -26.10
C ILE A 761 -25.62 -7.77 -25.52
N LEU A 762 -26.41 -6.94 -26.18
CA LEU A 762 -26.79 -5.61 -25.74
C LEU A 762 -28.27 -5.61 -25.37
N GLU A 763 -28.59 -5.47 -24.09
CA GLU A 763 -29.95 -5.33 -23.57
C GLU A 763 -30.29 -3.87 -23.26
N GLY A 764 -29.27 -3.00 -23.19
CA GLY A 764 -29.42 -1.55 -23.00
C GLY A 764 -28.08 -0.81 -23.04
N GLY A 765 -28.14 0.52 -23.19
CA GLY A 765 -26.97 1.42 -23.25
C GLY A 765 -26.33 1.57 -24.64
N ASP A 766 -25.29 2.39 -24.71
CA ASP A 766 -24.52 2.69 -25.93
C ASP A 766 -23.25 1.83 -25.98
N PHE A 767 -23.05 1.09 -27.07
CA PHE A 767 -21.83 0.32 -27.34
C PHE A 767 -21.16 0.85 -28.60
N TYR A 768 -20.01 1.49 -28.45
CA TYR A 768 -19.18 1.99 -29.52
C TYR A 768 -18.16 0.92 -29.94
N TYR A 769 -18.38 0.31 -31.11
CA TYR A 769 -17.46 -0.65 -31.71
C TYR A 769 -16.45 0.08 -32.60
N TRP A 770 -15.40 0.60 -31.99
CA TRP A 770 -14.28 1.27 -32.66
C TRP A 770 -13.05 0.35 -32.83
N SER A 771 -13.19 -0.94 -32.61
CA SER A 771 -12.15 -1.93 -32.94
C SER A 771 -12.12 -2.24 -34.44
N THR A 772 -10.98 -2.67 -34.95
CA THR A 772 -10.85 -3.28 -36.29
C THR A 772 -10.96 -4.81 -36.25
N GLY A 773 -10.99 -5.41 -35.06
CA GLY A 773 -11.22 -6.83 -34.83
C GLY A 773 -12.60 -7.27 -35.28
N THR A 774 -12.79 -8.58 -35.42
CA THR A 774 -14.02 -9.16 -35.95
C THR A 774 -15.11 -9.26 -34.87
N LEU A 775 -16.33 -8.82 -35.18
CA LEU A 775 -17.53 -9.17 -34.42
C LEU A 775 -18.06 -10.51 -34.96
N ALA A 776 -17.78 -11.60 -34.24
CA ALA A 776 -17.79 -12.94 -34.82
C ALA A 776 -19.18 -13.60 -34.84
N THR A 777 -19.76 -13.88 -33.66
CA THR A 777 -21.05 -14.57 -33.52
C THR A 777 -22.22 -13.59 -33.54
N GLY A 778 -23.42 -14.10 -33.83
CA GLY A 778 -24.60 -13.29 -34.13
C GLY A 778 -24.97 -12.37 -32.97
N ALA A 779 -24.49 -11.13 -33.04
CA ALA A 779 -24.68 -10.13 -32.00
C ALA A 779 -26.18 -9.90 -31.77
N VAL A 780 -26.58 -9.76 -30.51
CA VAL A 780 -27.95 -9.50 -30.12
C VAL A 780 -28.06 -8.09 -29.59
N VAL A 781 -28.93 -7.27 -30.17
CA VAL A 781 -29.26 -5.93 -29.70
C VAL A 781 -30.74 -5.90 -29.35
N SER A 782 -31.09 -5.53 -28.13
CA SER A 782 -32.44 -5.61 -27.59
C SER A 782 -32.70 -4.48 -26.59
N GLY A 783 -33.95 -4.37 -26.12
CA GLY A 783 -34.33 -3.30 -25.18
C GLY A 783 -34.12 -1.93 -25.80
N ASP A 784 -33.38 -1.07 -25.10
CA ASP A 784 -32.93 0.25 -25.58
C ASP A 784 -31.45 0.27 -25.99
N GLY A 785 -30.85 -0.91 -26.23
CA GLY A 785 -29.45 -1.06 -26.62
C GLY A 785 -29.13 -0.45 -27.99
N ARG A 786 -27.94 0.17 -28.09
CA ARG A 786 -27.46 0.85 -29.30
C ARG A 786 -26.05 0.36 -29.64
N LEU A 787 -25.92 -0.37 -30.75
CA LEU A 787 -24.63 -0.75 -31.32
C LEU A 787 -24.20 0.30 -32.35
N ILE A 788 -23.07 0.96 -32.10
CA ILE A 788 -22.62 2.15 -32.84
C ILE A 788 -21.25 1.86 -33.43
N PHE A 789 -21.16 1.86 -34.76
CA PHE A 789 -19.88 1.74 -35.50
C PHE A 789 -19.28 3.10 -35.86
N ASP A 790 -20.12 4.15 -35.84
CA ASP A 790 -19.70 5.52 -36.13
C ASP A 790 -18.74 6.08 -35.07
N GLY A 791 -17.80 6.92 -35.50
CA GLY A 791 -16.78 7.56 -34.63
C GLY A 791 -15.35 7.13 -34.95
N ASP A 792 -15.17 5.96 -35.57
CA ASP A 792 -13.90 5.49 -36.14
C ASP A 792 -14.10 5.07 -37.59
N LEU A 793 -13.39 5.74 -38.51
CA LEU A 793 -13.53 5.54 -39.95
C LEU A 793 -12.79 4.30 -40.49
N ARG A 794 -12.04 3.59 -39.65
CA ARG A 794 -11.36 2.34 -40.07
C ARG A 794 -12.40 1.25 -40.36
N PRO A 795 -12.22 0.43 -41.42
CA PRO A 795 -13.15 -0.64 -41.76
C PRO A 795 -13.41 -1.60 -40.59
N LYS A 796 -14.65 -2.04 -40.44
CA LYS A 796 -15.13 -2.97 -39.41
C LYS A 796 -15.56 -4.28 -40.05
N THR A 797 -15.29 -5.40 -39.38
CA THR A 797 -15.67 -6.74 -39.86
C THR A 797 -16.75 -7.33 -38.96
N VAL A 798 -17.90 -7.68 -39.55
CA VAL A 798 -18.98 -8.41 -38.87
C VAL A 798 -19.24 -9.68 -39.66
N SER A 799 -19.01 -10.86 -39.07
CA SER A 799 -19.08 -12.13 -39.82
C SER A 799 -20.43 -12.84 -39.77
N SER A 800 -21.38 -12.35 -38.99
CA SER A 800 -22.70 -12.98 -38.81
C SER A 800 -23.83 -11.95 -38.77
N VAL A 801 -25.08 -12.45 -38.87
CA VAL A 801 -26.28 -11.61 -38.81
C VAL A 801 -26.47 -11.07 -37.40
N ILE A 802 -26.71 -9.76 -37.28
CA ILE A 802 -27.03 -9.12 -36.00
C ILE A 802 -28.52 -9.23 -35.74
N SER A 803 -28.93 -9.88 -34.65
CA SER A 803 -30.34 -9.94 -34.23
C SER A 803 -30.73 -8.68 -33.45
N VAL A 804 -31.79 -8.01 -33.88
CA VAL A 804 -32.30 -6.77 -33.28
C VAL A 804 -33.73 -6.99 -32.78
N TYR A 805 -33.94 -6.97 -31.46
CA TYR A 805 -35.22 -7.24 -30.80
C TYR A 805 -35.84 -5.98 -30.20
N GLY A 806 -37.08 -5.68 -30.59
CA GLY A 806 -37.85 -4.55 -30.06
C GLY A 806 -37.60 -3.23 -30.81
N ASP A 807 -38.52 -2.29 -30.62
CA ASP A 807 -38.61 -1.08 -31.44
C ASP A 807 -37.64 0.04 -31.00
N ALA A 808 -37.05 -0.06 -29.82
CA ALA A 808 -36.07 0.90 -29.29
C ALA A 808 -34.61 0.49 -29.57
N ALA A 809 -34.35 -0.78 -29.87
CA ALA A 809 -33.02 -1.26 -30.23
C ALA A 809 -32.52 -0.64 -31.55
N SER A 810 -31.23 -0.34 -31.63
CA SER A 810 -30.64 0.27 -32.82
C SER A 810 -29.23 -0.23 -33.13
N VAL A 811 -28.94 -0.34 -34.43
CA VAL A 811 -27.61 -0.56 -34.99
C VAL A 811 -27.33 0.63 -35.90
N ILE A 812 -26.22 1.32 -35.66
CA ILE A 812 -25.89 2.61 -36.28
C ILE A 812 -24.54 2.48 -37.00
N ASP A 813 -24.57 2.70 -38.31
CA ASP A 813 -23.40 2.74 -39.19
C ASP A 813 -23.66 3.72 -40.34
N ALA A 814 -23.81 5.00 -39.98
CA ALA A 814 -24.06 6.06 -40.95
C ALA A 814 -22.80 6.41 -41.76
N ALA A 815 -21.62 6.07 -41.26
CA ALA A 815 -20.34 6.24 -41.96
C ALA A 815 -20.04 5.13 -42.98
N GLU A 816 -20.87 4.08 -43.05
CA GLU A 816 -20.71 2.93 -43.95
C GLU A 816 -19.36 2.21 -43.79
N VAL A 817 -18.88 2.09 -42.55
CA VAL A 817 -17.56 1.51 -42.24
C VAL A 817 -17.59 -0.01 -42.06
N VAL A 818 -18.77 -0.60 -41.88
CA VAL A 818 -18.93 -2.05 -41.68
C VAL A 818 -18.99 -2.79 -43.00
N ASN A 819 -18.15 -3.82 -43.14
CA ASN A 819 -18.07 -4.71 -44.30
C ASN A 819 -18.09 -3.90 -45.61
N VAL A 820 -17.17 -2.94 -45.76
CA VAL A 820 -17.12 -1.97 -46.87
C VAL A 820 -17.23 -2.62 -48.26
N ASP A 821 -16.71 -3.85 -48.40
CA ASP A 821 -16.76 -4.64 -49.63
C ASP A 821 -17.76 -5.83 -49.58
N GLY A 822 -18.67 -5.86 -48.61
CA GLY A 822 -19.58 -6.99 -48.33
C GLY A 822 -20.96 -6.57 -47.81
N TYR A 823 -21.66 -7.49 -47.14
CA TYR A 823 -22.97 -7.20 -46.54
C TYR A 823 -22.88 -6.93 -45.05
N LEU A 824 -23.61 -5.92 -44.59
CA LEU A 824 -24.10 -5.87 -43.22
C LEU A 824 -25.53 -6.42 -43.18
N SER A 825 -25.75 -7.55 -42.53
CA SER A 825 -27.06 -8.19 -42.39
C SER A 825 -27.61 -8.07 -40.97
N LEU A 826 -28.86 -7.60 -40.85
CA LEU A 826 -29.58 -7.40 -39.60
C LEU A 826 -30.88 -8.21 -39.62
N GLN A 827 -31.20 -8.92 -38.54
CA GLN A 827 -32.46 -9.64 -38.36
C GLN A 827 -33.32 -8.91 -37.31
N PHE A 828 -34.33 -8.18 -37.76
CA PHE A 828 -35.25 -7.45 -36.91
C PHE A 828 -36.43 -8.31 -36.46
N GLN A 829 -36.70 -8.28 -35.16
CA GLN A 829 -37.89 -8.87 -34.53
C GLN A 829 -38.58 -7.79 -33.67
N GLY A 830 -39.56 -7.11 -34.26
CA GLY A 830 -40.31 -6.01 -33.62
C GLY A 830 -41.75 -5.94 -34.13
N THR A 831 -42.62 -5.23 -33.40
CA THR A 831 -44.06 -5.19 -33.69
C THR A 831 -44.51 -3.92 -34.41
N SER A 832 -43.75 -2.81 -34.38
CA SER A 832 -44.21 -1.53 -34.93
C SER A 832 -43.45 -1.03 -36.17
N ARG A 833 -42.15 -1.33 -36.32
CA ARG A 833 -41.37 -0.80 -37.46
C ARG A 833 -41.79 -1.38 -38.81
N PHE A 834 -42.37 -2.59 -38.81
CA PHE A 834 -42.72 -3.33 -40.02
C PHE A 834 -43.92 -4.26 -39.80
N ALA A 835 -44.98 -3.76 -39.17
CA ALA A 835 -46.14 -4.55 -38.73
C ALA A 835 -46.71 -5.46 -39.84
N ASP A 836 -46.66 -5.02 -41.10
CA ASP A 836 -47.20 -5.74 -42.26
C ASP A 836 -46.25 -6.82 -42.84
N LEU A 837 -44.97 -6.81 -42.46
CA LEU A 837 -43.94 -7.75 -42.95
C LEU A 837 -43.69 -8.92 -41.98
N GLY A 838 -44.31 -8.89 -40.80
CA GLY A 838 -44.17 -9.91 -39.75
C GLY A 838 -42.97 -9.71 -38.82
N SER A 839 -42.80 -10.62 -37.85
CA SER A 839 -41.88 -10.44 -36.71
C SER A 839 -40.46 -10.98 -36.93
N ASN A 840 -40.01 -11.19 -38.17
CA ASN A 840 -38.68 -11.72 -38.46
C ASN A 840 -38.16 -11.30 -39.85
N ILE A 841 -37.55 -10.12 -39.94
CA ILE A 841 -37.17 -9.48 -41.20
C ILE A 841 -35.65 -9.35 -41.27
N ILE A 842 -35.05 -9.86 -42.33
CA ILE A 842 -33.62 -9.65 -42.61
C ILE A 842 -33.44 -8.45 -43.53
N ILE A 843 -32.68 -7.46 -43.09
CA ILE A 843 -32.30 -6.27 -43.87
C ILE A 843 -30.80 -6.34 -44.12
N SER A 844 -30.35 -6.17 -45.36
CA SER A 844 -28.92 -6.16 -45.69
C SER A 844 -28.52 -4.95 -46.53
N ARG A 845 -27.35 -4.37 -46.24
CA ARG A 845 -26.69 -3.35 -47.08
C ARG A 845 -25.54 -3.99 -47.86
N GLY A 846 -25.55 -3.95 -49.21
CA GLY A 846 -24.48 -4.49 -50.08
C GLY A 846 -25.00 -4.99 -51.45
N LEU A 847 -24.10 -5.26 -52.42
CA LEU A 847 -24.46 -5.75 -53.77
C LEU A 847 -24.65 -7.27 -53.74
N PRO A 848 -25.81 -7.85 -54.14
CA PRO A 848 -26.08 -9.30 -54.10
C PRO A 848 -25.04 -10.14 -54.88
N ALA A 849 -24.66 -11.29 -54.34
CA ALA A 849 -23.79 -12.25 -55.01
C ALA A 849 -24.53 -12.85 -56.20
N GLU A 850 -23.82 -13.28 -57.25
CA GLU A 850 -24.44 -13.96 -58.39
C GLU A 850 -25.19 -15.22 -57.91
N GLY A 851 -26.52 -15.15 -57.85
CA GLY A 851 -27.40 -16.30 -57.61
C GLY A 851 -28.29 -16.25 -56.36
N GLU A 852 -28.23 -15.21 -55.52
CA GLU A 852 -29.14 -15.08 -54.37
C GLU A 852 -30.32 -14.13 -54.68
N GLU A 853 -31.56 -14.59 -54.45
CA GLU A 853 -32.75 -13.74 -54.50
C GLU A 853 -32.88 -12.93 -53.21
N ALA A 854 -32.59 -11.62 -53.29
CA ALA A 854 -32.88 -10.67 -52.22
C ALA A 854 -34.38 -10.33 -52.20
N VAL A 855 -35.06 -10.56 -51.08
CA VAL A 855 -36.32 -9.86 -50.78
C VAL A 855 -35.95 -8.56 -50.08
N SER A 856 -35.64 -7.53 -50.87
CA SER A 856 -35.54 -6.16 -50.37
C SER A 856 -36.94 -5.58 -50.20
N VAL A 857 -37.36 -5.29 -48.97
CA VAL A 857 -38.51 -4.39 -48.75
C VAL A 857 -37.95 -3.01 -48.43
N THR A 858 -37.96 -2.17 -49.46
CA THR A 858 -37.62 -0.76 -49.36
C THR A 858 -38.94 0.00 -49.27
N LEU A 859 -39.25 0.60 -48.11
CA LEU A 859 -40.39 1.51 -47.97
C LEU A 859 -39.86 2.92 -47.71
N TYR A 860 -39.78 3.73 -48.78
CA TYR A 860 -39.58 5.16 -48.67
C TYR A 860 -40.92 5.87 -48.78
N ALA A 861 -41.26 6.74 -47.82
CA ALA A 861 -42.24 7.80 -48.07
C ALA A 861 -41.54 8.86 -48.93
N ALA A 862 -41.79 8.82 -50.23
CA ALA A 862 -41.04 9.56 -51.24
C ALA A 862 -41.55 11.01 -51.44
N ALA A 863 -42.82 11.26 -51.15
CA ALA A 863 -43.45 12.57 -51.27
C ALA A 863 -44.58 12.69 -50.24
N MET A 864 -44.64 13.84 -49.57
CA MET A 864 -45.74 14.23 -48.68
C MET A 864 -46.31 15.55 -49.15
N GLN A 865 -47.60 15.60 -49.48
CA GLN A 865 -48.23 16.84 -49.94
C GLN A 865 -49.59 17.05 -49.30
N MET A 866 -49.79 18.25 -48.79
CA MET A 866 -51.11 18.74 -48.40
C MET A 866 -51.92 19.09 -49.65
N VAL A 867 -53.12 18.53 -49.74
CA VAL A 867 -54.07 18.72 -50.83
C VAL A 867 -55.41 19.13 -50.22
N SER A 868 -56.07 20.13 -50.82
CA SER A 868 -57.44 20.49 -50.46
C SER A 868 -58.43 19.77 -51.37
N VAL A 869 -59.40 19.09 -50.78
CA VAL A 869 -60.54 18.45 -51.45
C VAL A 869 -61.77 19.32 -51.22
N ALA A 870 -62.32 19.93 -52.27
CA ALA A 870 -63.54 20.74 -52.16
C ALA A 870 -64.81 19.88 -52.26
N VAL A 871 -65.93 20.42 -51.75
CA VAL A 871 -67.23 19.74 -51.71
C VAL A 871 -67.74 19.35 -53.11
N ASP A 872 -67.39 20.12 -54.14
CA ASP A 872 -67.85 19.87 -55.52
C ASP A 872 -66.84 19.06 -56.37
N ASP A 873 -65.75 18.56 -55.78
CA ASP A 873 -64.70 17.81 -56.49
C ASP A 873 -65.03 16.31 -56.61
N GLU A 874 -66.33 15.96 -56.61
CA GLU A 874 -66.90 14.64 -56.27
C GLU A 874 -66.29 13.41 -56.98
N LEU A 875 -65.43 13.56 -57.99
CA LEU A 875 -64.75 12.46 -58.67
C LEU A 875 -63.34 12.82 -59.20
N GLU A 876 -62.67 13.83 -58.62
CA GLU A 876 -61.29 14.14 -59.01
C GLU A 876 -60.32 13.08 -58.51
N SER A 877 -59.55 12.49 -59.43
CA SER A 877 -58.48 11.55 -59.08
C SER A 877 -57.37 12.26 -58.31
N ILE A 878 -56.64 11.54 -57.47
CA ILE A 878 -55.42 12.03 -56.80
C ILE A 878 -54.45 12.63 -57.83
N ALA A 879 -54.36 12.06 -59.04
CA ALA A 879 -53.57 12.60 -60.15
C ALA A 879 -53.99 13.99 -60.66
N ALA A 880 -55.26 14.36 -60.52
CA ALA A 880 -55.73 15.69 -60.88
C ALA A 880 -55.40 16.73 -59.81
N LYS A 881 -55.21 16.27 -58.56
CA LYS A 881 -54.91 17.12 -57.41
C LYS A 881 -53.41 17.30 -57.13
N LEU A 882 -52.57 16.48 -57.75
CA LEU A 882 -51.12 16.52 -57.66
C LEU A 882 -50.51 17.10 -58.95
N THR A 883 -49.45 17.91 -58.83
CA THR A 883 -48.71 18.43 -60.00
C THR A 883 -47.66 17.41 -60.45
N THR A 884 -47.12 17.53 -61.67
CA THR A 884 -46.01 16.66 -62.12
C THR A 884 -44.79 16.72 -61.18
N GLU A 885 -44.56 17.86 -60.52
CA GLU A 885 -43.50 18.03 -59.51
C GLU A 885 -43.85 17.37 -58.17
N SER A 886 -45.14 17.21 -57.85
CA SER A 886 -45.62 16.51 -56.64
C SER A 886 -45.27 15.03 -56.61
N TYR A 887 -44.94 14.46 -57.77
CA TYR A 887 -44.50 13.07 -57.95
C TYR A 887 -42.97 12.92 -57.95
N ALA A 888 -42.22 14.02 -57.88
CA ALA A 888 -40.77 13.98 -58.05
C ALA A 888 -40.08 13.42 -56.80
N HIS A 889 -39.84 12.10 -56.80
CA HIS A 889 -38.82 11.52 -55.92
C HIS A 889 -37.45 12.08 -56.32
N PRO A 890 -36.52 12.38 -55.37
CA PRO A 890 -35.18 12.89 -55.67
C PRO A 890 -34.34 12.04 -56.64
N SER A 891 -34.73 10.78 -56.86
CA SER A 891 -34.09 9.85 -57.80
C SER A 891 -34.81 9.68 -59.16
N GLY A 892 -35.84 10.48 -59.47
CA GLY A 892 -36.49 10.48 -60.80
C GLY A 892 -37.49 9.35 -61.08
N LYS A 893 -38.12 8.76 -60.04
CA LYS A 893 -39.14 7.71 -60.18
C LYS A 893 -40.46 8.25 -60.77
N THR A 894 -41.23 7.36 -61.39
CA THR A 894 -42.48 7.68 -62.11
C THR A 894 -43.72 7.08 -61.43
N GLU A 895 -44.91 7.53 -61.82
CA GLU A 895 -46.22 7.05 -61.34
C GLU A 895 -46.41 5.52 -61.45
N ALA A 896 -45.77 4.87 -62.43
CA ALA A 896 -45.83 3.43 -62.61
C ALA A 896 -45.15 2.63 -61.48
N GLU A 897 -44.33 3.29 -60.66
CA GLU A 897 -43.50 2.68 -59.62
C GLU A 897 -44.07 2.88 -58.20
N ILE A 898 -45.25 3.48 -58.09
CA ILE A 898 -45.98 3.64 -56.82
C ILE A 898 -46.41 2.27 -56.30
N ILE A 899 -46.31 2.05 -54.99
CA ILE A 899 -46.73 0.80 -54.33
C ILE A 899 -47.82 1.01 -53.27
N GLN A 900 -48.00 2.24 -52.79
CA GLN A 900 -49.00 2.59 -51.77
C GLN A 900 -49.25 4.11 -51.73
N ILE A 901 -50.47 4.50 -51.35
CA ILE A 901 -50.82 5.87 -50.97
C ILE A 901 -51.52 5.86 -49.61
N ASP A 902 -51.09 6.75 -48.71
CA ASP A 902 -51.79 6.99 -47.45
C ASP A 902 -52.57 8.30 -47.51
N VAL A 903 -53.78 8.26 -46.96
CA VAL A 903 -54.63 9.43 -46.69
C VAL A 903 -54.51 9.71 -45.20
N VAL A 904 -53.82 10.78 -44.84
CA VAL A 904 -53.38 11.05 -43.47
C VAL A 904 -54.05 12.31 -42.93
N ALA A 905 -54.74 12.13 -41.80
CA ALA A 905 -55.33 13.16 -40.96
C ALA A 905 -56.10 14.22 -41.75
N PRO A 906 -57.15 13.84 -42.50
CA PRO A 906 -57.95 14.82 -43.20
C PRO A 906 -58.66 15.74 -42.20
N SER A 907 -58.80 17.02 -42.53
CA SER A 907 -59.45 18.00 -41.65
C SER A 907 -60.98 17.84 -41.54
N ALA A 908 -61.56 16.95 -42.34
CA ALA A 908 -62.96 16.51 -42.29
C ALA A 908 -63.05 15.06 -42.82
N ASP A 909 -64.20 14.40 -42.67
CA ASP A 909 -64.42 13.04 -43.17
C ASP A 909 -64.32 13.00 -44.70
N ILE A 910 -63.50 12.08 -45.24
CA ILE A 910 -63.30 11.87 -46.67
C ILE A 910 -63.71 10.43 -47.02
N VAL A 911 -64.21 10.19 -48.22
CA VAL A 911 -64.41 8.86 -48.79
C VAL A 911 -63.47 8.67 -49.98
N VAL A 912 -62.75 7.56 -49.99
CA VAL A 912 -61.78 7.19 -51.03
C VAL A 912 -62.40 6.12 -51.92
N HIS A 913 -62.57 6.43 -53.21
CA HIS A 913 -63.11 5.50 -54.20
C HIS A 913 -62.00 4.97 -55.11
N ASP A 914 -62.17 3.73 -55.57
CA ASP A 914 -61.27 3.17 -56.58
C ASP A 914 -61.62 3.68 -57.99
N ALA A 915 -60.73 3.44 -58.96
CA ALA A 915 -60.90 3.95 -60.32
C ALA A 915 -61.90 3.15 -61.18
N ALA A 916 -62.32 1.97 -60.72
CA ALA A 916 -63.13 1.00 -61.45
C ALA A 916 -64.59 0.98 -60.98
N ASN A 917 -64.85 1.38 -59.73
CA ASN A 917 -66.15 1.36 -59.09
C ASN A 917 -66.31 2.53 -58.12
N ASP A 918 -67.26 3.43 -58.40
CA ASP A 918 -67.57 4.55 -57.52
C ASP A 918 -68.59 4.15 -56.42
N ASP A 919 -69.13 2.92 -56.42
CA ASP A 919 -70.19 2.48 -55.51
C ASP A 919 -69.68 1.91 -54.14
N ASP A 920 -68.38 1.64 -53.98
CA ASP A 920 -67.80 0.95 -52.80
C ASP A 920 -66.66 1.72 -52.09
N GLY A 921 -66.81 3.04 -51.98
CA GLY A 921 -65.82 3.90 -51.32
C GLY A 921 -65.54 3.59 -49.85
N GLN A 922 -64.28 3.75 -49.44
CA GLN A 922 -63.82 3.57 -48.06
C GLN A 922 -63.78 4.92 -47.33
N ALA A 923 -64.51 5.03 -46.21
CA ALA A 923 -64.52 6.24 -45.40
C ALA A 923 -63.27 6.37 -44.53
N VAL A 924 -62.67 7.55 -44.52
CA VAL A 924 -61.56 7.99 -43.68
C VAL A 924 -62.05 9.16 -42.84
N ALA A 925 -62.22 8.92 -41.54
CA ALA A 925 -62.72 9.95 -40.62
C ALA A 925 -61.70 11.09 -40.45
N SER A 926 -62.19 12.27 -40.05
CA SER A 926 -61.33 13.41 -39.69
C SER A 926 -60.27 13.01 -38.66
N ASP A 927 -59.04 13.49 -38.81
CA ASP A 927 -57.87 13.14 -37.99
C ASP A 927 -57.44 11.65 -38.02
N ALA A 928 -58.15 10.77 -38.75
CA ALA A 928 -57.75 9.37 -38.95
C ALA A 928 -56.72 9.24 -40.07
N SER A 929 -56.04 8.09 -40.13
CA SER A 929 -55.14 7.76 -41.24
C SER A 929 -55.46 6.38 -41.75
N GLU A 930 -55.61 6.26 -43.06
CA GLU A 930 -55.91 5.00 -43.74
C GLU A 930 -54.93 4.79 -44.89
N TYR A 931 -54.49 3.54 -45.08
CA TYR A 931 -53.52 3.18 -46.11
C TYR A 931 -54.19 2.40 -47.24
N PHE A 932 -53.79 2.72 -48.47
CA PHE A 932 -54.33 2.09 -49.68
C PHE A 932 -53.19 1.41 -50.45
N PRO A 933 -53.04 0.08 -50.36
CA PRO A 933 -51.95 -0.68 -50.98
C PRO A 933 -52.23 -0.92 -52.47
N VAL A 934 -52.36 0.17 -53.22
CA VAL A 934 -52.65 0.16 -54.67
C VAL A 934 -51.36 0.44 -55.43
N ILE A 935 -51.10 -0.33 -56.49
CA ILE A 935 -49.82 -0.34 -57.21
C ILE A 935 -49.94 0.37 -58.57
N GLY A 936 -48.91 1.14 -58.92
CA GLY A 936 -48.75 1.82 -60.21
C GLY A 936 -49.81 2.89 -60.45
N ALA A 937 -50.16 3.10 -61.72
CA ALA A 937 -51.12 4.13 -62.14
C ALA A 937 -52.55 3.96 -61.58
N ALA A 938 -52.86 2.82 -60.97
CA ALA A 938 -54.14 2.64 -60.27
C ALA A 938 -54.20 3.42 -58.95
N ALA A 939 -53.05 3.68 -58.31
CA ALA A 939 -52.98 4.35 -57.02
C ALA A 939 -53.34 5.84 -57.13
N THR A 940 -52.81 6.50 -58.14
CA THR A 940 -53.11 7.89 -58.48
C THR A 940 -54.49 8.10 -59.09
N ALA A 941 -55.11 7.03 -59.58
CA ALA A 941 -56.46 7.05 -60.11
C ALA A 941 -57.56 6.98 -59.01
N LEU A 942 -57.18 6.73 -57.74
CA LEU A 942 -58.08 6.85 -56.59
C LEU A 942 -58.71 8.24 -56.55
N ARG A 943 -59.97 8.35 -56.11
CA ARG A 943 -60.72 9.61 -56.05
C ARG A 943 -61.10 9.93 -54.61
N LEU A 944 -60.98 11.20 -54.23
CA LEU A 944 -61.28 11.69 -52.88
C LEU A 944 -62.55 12.52 -52.90
N VAL A 945 -63.53 12.16 -52.07
CA VAL A 945 -64.82 12.84 -51.98
C VAL A 945 -65.06 13.27 -50.54
N THR A 946 -65.65 14.45 -50.35
CA THR A 946 -65.98 14.95 -49.01
C THR A 946 -67.26 15.76 -49.03
N GLU A 947 -68.05 15.66 -47.97
CA GLU A 947 -69.26 16.49 -47.80
C GLU A 947 -68.93 17.93 -47.36
N THR A 948 -67.70 18.18 -46.91
CA THR A 948 -67.19 19.50 -46.47
C THR A 948 -65.73 19.68 -46.88
N THR A 949 -65.31 20.88 -47.30
CA THR A 949 -63.93 21.07 -47.77
C THR A 949 -62.90 20.57 -46.75
N ALA A 950 -62.01 19.68 -47.20
CA ALA A 950 -61.06 18.96 -46.34
C ALA A 950 -59.63 19.14 -46.85
N ASP A 951 -58.73 19.57 -45.97
CA ASP A 951 -57.29 19.54 -46.21
C ASP A 951 -56.76 18.19 -45.76
N VAL A 952 -56.03 17.48 -46.62
CA VAL A 952 -55.52 16.14 -46.36
C VAL A 952 -54.07 16.00 -46.77
N LEU A 953 -53.29 15.29 -45.95
CA LEU A 953 -51.92 14.95 -46.27
C LEU A 953 -51.89 13.62 -47.02
N LEU A 954 -51.43 13.64 -48.27
CA LEU A 954 -51.19 12.43 -49.05
C LEU A 954 -49.72 12.03 -48.93
N LYS A 955 -49.46 10.78 -48.52
CA LYS A 955 -48.12 10.18 -48.56
C LYS A 955 -48.05 9.13 -49.66
N ILE A 956 -47.09 9.26 -50.56
CA ILE A 956 -46.93 8.34 -51.69
C ILE A 956 -45.65 7.53 -51.51
N TYR A 957 -45.76 6.21 -51.63
CA TYR A 957 -44.66 5.28 -51.50
C TYR A 957 -44.34 4.66 -52.85
N TYR A 958 -43.05 4.52 -53.16
CA TYR A 958 -42.55 3.92 -54.39
C TYR A 958 -41.70 2.71 -54.03
N LYS A 959 -41.66 1.72 -54.94
CA LYS A 959 -40.83 0.52 -54.81
C LYS A 959 -39.35 0.84 -54.68
#